data_AF-A0AAP0KUV8-F1
#
_entry.id   AF-A0AAP0KUV8-F1
#
_cell.length_a   1.000
_cell.length_b   1.000
_cell.length_c   1.000
_cell.angle_alpha   90.00
_cell.angle_beta   90.00
_cell.angle_gamma   90.00
#
_symmetry.space_group_name_H-M   'P 1'
#
loop_
_entity.id
_entity.type
_entity.pdbx_description
1 polymer ?
#
loop_
_entity_poly.entity_id
_entity_poly.type
_entity_poly.pdbx_seq_one_letter_code
_entity_poly.pdbx_strand_id
1 'polypeptide(L)'
;MGSKWRKAKIALGMNLCVYVPRTLDEGPASVSSGGGRSRFSDADSLSPSISPGGRASGESLLVAAPTTPTPSSSGLKLSKNGSRSSKKTCAICLGTMKPGHGHALFTAECSHTFHFNCIASNVKHGNHICPVCRAKWKEVPFQGPSPTSDQPHGRTRINPEWPQDEDWMTLLRRFPRTDSTRHIASLFQLPEPSIFNDDEALDHESQVADRGSTNKATDDVGSIRIVDVKLYPEVSAVQRTVSQENFNVLIHLKAPVTSSPNNQGRNQANASSLLNTSRAPVDLVTVLDVSGSMAGTKLALLKRAMGFVIQNLGPTDRLSVIAFSSTARRLFPLRRMTDSGRQFALQAVNSLISNGGTNIAEGLRRGAKVMDERREKNPVGSIILLSDGQDTYTVSSAERAQARPDYKSLLPSSLRRGGSAGFQIPVHAFGFGADHDAASMHSISEASSGTFSFIEAESVIQDAFAQCIGGLLSVVVQDLRVGIECVHPGLHLGPIKAGSYATRVTNDSRTGYIDVGDLYADEERDFLVPVNLPVGESNNDEILVKVNCVYRDSVSKETLSVEGKEVKVKRPENVGERVVSIEVDRQKNRVQAAEAMAKARTAAEQGDLSGAVSILESCRRLLSESASALAGDRLCIALDADLKEVQERMASRRMYEMSGRAYVLSGLSSHSWQRATARGDSTETTSLVHAYQTPSMVDMLTRSQTMMLGSPSPHPPVRPARSFFSQPQPR
;
A
#
# COMPACT_ATOMS: atom_id res chain seq x y z
N MET A 1 33.12 -19.02 30.97
CA MET A 1 33.75 -19.34 29.66
C MET A 1 33.81 -18.08 28.81
N GLY A 2 34.98 -17.64 28.34
CA GLY A 2 35.09 -16.46 27.47
C GLY A 2 36.40 -16.46 26.67
N SER A 3 36.30 -16.32 25.34
CA SER A 3 37.47 -16.17 24.43
C SER A 3 37.04 -15.81 23.00
N LYS A 4 36.05 -16.53 22.43
CA LYS A 4 35.77 -16.49 20.98
C LYS A 4 35.14 -15.18 20.46
N TRP A 5 34.34 -14.46 21.26
CA TRP A 5 33.59 -13.29 20.78
C TRP A 5 34.41 -12.03 20.50
N ARG A 6 35.65 -11.89 21.00
CA ARG A 6 36.47 -10.68 20.75
C ARG A 6 37.09 -10.62 19.35
N LYS A 7 37.17 -11.71 18.59
CA LYS A 7 37.77 -11.72 17.24
C LYS A 7 36.81 -11.30 16.12
N ALA A 8 35.48 -11.41 16.32
CA ALA A 8 34.50 -10.99 15.32
C ALA A 8 34.44 -9.46 15.15
N LYS A 9 34.64 -8.70 16.22
CA LYS A 9 34.43 -7.23 16.26
C LYS A 9 35.54 -6.38 15.62
N ILE A 10 36.49 -7.00 14.93
CA ILE A 10 37.59 -6.33 14.21
C ILE A 10 37.48 -6.53 12.69
N ALA A 11 36.67 -7.49 12.22
CA ALA A 11 36.49 -7.77 10.79
C ALA A 11 35.48 -6.85 10.09
N LEU A 12 34.73 -6.02 10.83
CA LEU A 12 33.76 -5.06 10.32
C LEU A 12 34.15 -3.65 10.77
N GLY A 13 34.90 -2.95 9.91
CA GLY A 13 35.51 -1.66 10.20
C GLY A 13 34.53 -0.49 10.22
N MET A 14 33.72 -0.38 11.27
CA MET A 14 32.82 0.76 11.50
C MET A 14 33.30 1.64 12.64
N ASN A 15 34.05 2.70 12.30
CA ASN A 15 34.36 3.79 13.23
C ASN A 15 33.20 4.79 13.24
N LEU A 16 32.45 4.87 14.34
CA LEU A 16 31.66 6.05 14.68
C LEU A 16 32.03 6.53 16.08
N CYS A 17 32.46 7.79 16.16
CA CYS A 17 32.79 8.44 17.42
C CYS A 17 31.49 8.89 18.11
N VAL A 18 31.24 8.42 19.33
CA VAL A 18 30.21 8.97 20.22
C VAL A 18 30.89 9.66 21.38
N TYR A 19 30.60 10.94 21.55
CA TYR A 19 31.09 11.76 22.67
C TYR A 19 30.19 11.57 23.89
N VAL A 20 30.78 11.26 25.04
CA VAL A 20 30.06 10.99 26.30
C VAL A 20 30.56 11.94 27.39
N PRO A 21 29.70 12.80 27.97
CA PRO A 21 30.06 13.63 29.11
C PRO A 21 30.40 12.80 30.35
N ARG A 22 31.36 13.26 31.16
CA ARG A 22 31.83 12.57 32.37
C ARG A 22 30.87 12.81 33.55
N THR A 23 30.65 11.76 34.35
CA THR A 23 30.30 11.90 35.77
C THR A 23 31.56 12.26 36.58
N LEU A 24 31.41 13.07 37.62
CA LEU A 24 32.42 13.26 38.67
C LEU A 24 32.20 12.26 39.80
N ASP A 25 33.25 12.03 40.57
CA ASP A 25 33.33 11.05 41.67
C ASP A 25 33.70 11.77 42.99
N GLU A 26 33.84 11.00 44.06
CA GLU A 26 34.21 11.39 45.44
C GLU A 26 33.09 11.97 46.34
N GLY A 27 33.07 11.51 47.60
CA GLY A 27 32.33 12.06 48.75
C GLY A 27 33.32 12.34 49.89
N PRO A 28 33.01 12.08 51.18
CA PRO A 28 31.73 11.70 51.80
C PRO A 28 31.38 12.54 53.06
N ALA A 29 30.49 12.01 53.92
CA ALA A 29 30.37 12.23 55.38
C ALA A 29 29.42 13.31 55.98
N SER A 30 28.44 12.79 56.74
CA SER A 30 28.13 13.12 58.16
C SER A 30 27.03 14.14 58.57
N VAL A 31 26.54 13.92 59.82
CA VAL A 31 25.77 14.80 60.76
C VAL A 31 24.26 15.09 60.51
N SER A 32 23.44 14.23 61.14
CA SER A 32 22.18 14.43 61.92
C SER A 32 21.31 15.71 61.92
N SER A 33 20.04 15.51 62.34
CA SER A 33 18.97 16.49 62.69
C SER A 33 18.41 17.26 61.47
N GLY A 34 17.13 17.62 61.34
CA GLY A 34 16.03 17.89 62.27
C GLY A 34 15.46 19.27 61.89
N GLY A 35 14.19 19.65 62.04
CA GLY A 35 12.99 18.93 62.48
C GLY A 35 11.80 19.92 62.59
N GLY A 36 10.68 19.64 61.89
CA GLY A 36 9.50 20.53 61.85
C GLY A 36 9.70 21.83 61.04
N ARG A 37 8.72 22.74 60.90
CA ARG A 37 7.23 22.68 60.88
C ARG A 37 6.71 24.10 60.55
N SER A 38 5.44 24.24 60.14
CA SER A 38 4.63 25.49 60.13
C SER A 38 4.96 26.56 59.05
N ARG A 39 4.05 27.50 58.66
CA ARG A 39 2.58 27.47 58.36
C ARG A 39 2.12 28.90 57.91
N PHE A 40 1.07 29.00 57.08
CA PHE A 40 0.26 30.23 56.83
C PHE A 40 0.99 31.42 56.14
N SER A 41 0.34 32.39 55.46
CA SER A 41 -1.06 32.50 54.95
C SER A 41 -1.19 33.54 53.81
N ASP A 42 -2.23 33.37 52.99
CA ASP A 42 -3.17 34.35 52.38
C ASP A 42 -2.75 35.81 52.04
N ALA A 43 -3.09 36.27 50.82
CA ALA A 43 -4.20 37.23 50.54
C ALA A 43 -4.14 37.94 49.16
N ASP A 44 -5.30 38.03 48.48
CA ASP A 44 -5.85 39.16 47.66
C ASP A 44 -5.04 39.91 46.55
N SER A 45 -5.64 40.71 45.65
CA SER A 45 -6.90 40.60 44.86
C SER A 45 -7.04 41.73 43.82
N LEU A 46 -7.73 41.44 42.71
CA LEU A 46 -8.46 42.37 41.79
C LEU A 46 -7.68 43.35 40.85
N SER A 47 -8.44 43.87 39.88
CA SER A 47 -8.03 44.69 38.72
C SER A 47 -8.42 46.18 38.87
N PRO A 48 -8.19 47.04 37.85
CA PRO A 48 -9.32 47.35 36.94
C PRO A 48 -8.93 47.68 35.47
N SER A 49 -9.93 48.00 34.64
CA SER A 49 -9.81 48.52 33.26
C SER A 49 -10.77 49.71 33.05
N ILE A 50 -10.55 50.55 32.03
CA ILE A 50 -11.53 51.51 31.42
C ILE A 50 -10.94 52.19 30.16
N SER A 51 -11.77 52.82 29.32
CA SER A 51 -11.45 53.57 28.06
C SER A 51 -12.30 54.88 28.04
N PRO A 52 -12.66 55.59 26.93
CA PRO A 52 -12.25 55.57 25.50
C PRO A 52 -12.06 56.97 24.83
N GLY A 53 -11.80 57.01 23.50
CA GLY A 53 -12.00 58.17 22.59
C GLY A 53 -10.74 59.00 22.23
N GLY A 54 -10.68 59.74 21.10
CA GLY A 54 -11.56 59.80 19.92
C GLY A 54 -11.23 60.97 18.93
N ARG A 55 -11.54 60.75 17.62
CA ARG A 55 -11.67 61.74 16.50
C ARG A 55 -10.47 62.63 16.01
N ALA A 56 -10.04 62.34 14.76
CA ALA A 56 -10.04 63.22 13.54
C ALA A 56 -9.02 64.37 13.27
N SER A 57 -8.54 64.36 12.00
CA SER A 57 -8.26 65.49 11.05
C SER A 57 -7.04 66.45 11.19
N GLY A 58 -6.53 66.91 10.03
CA GLY A 58 -5.33 67.78 9.81
C GLY A 58 -4.23 67.02 9.03
N GLU A 59 -3.69 67.38 7.85
CA GLU A 59 -3.51 68.64 7.09
C GLU A 59 -2.64 69.70 7.82
N SER A 60 -1.64 70.37 7.20
CA SER A 60 -1.01 70.25 5.85
C SER A 60 0.35 71.01 5.85
N LEU A 61 0.87 71.40 4.67
CA LEU A 61 1.96 72.38 4.40
C LEU A 61 3.43 71.94 4.56
N LEU A 62 4.42 72.58 3.90
CA LEU A 62 4.60 72.94 2.46
C LEU A 62 6.01 73.55 2.24
N VAL A 63 6.79 73.06 1.27
CA VAL A 63 7.85 73.81 0.54
C VAL A 63 7.95 73.26 -0.89
N ALA A 64 8.17 74.11 -1.90
CA ALA A 64 8.13 73.69 -3.31
C ALA A 64 9.14 74.42 -4.23
N ALA A 65 9.58 73.70 -5.27
CA ALA A 65 9.93 74.20 -6.62
C ALA A 65 11.15 75.17 -6.75
N PRO A 66 11.63 75.52 -7.98
CA PRO A 66 11.26 75.09 -9.35
C PRO A 66 12.30 74.04 -9.90
N THR A 67 12.59 73.78 -11.19
CA THR A 67 12.37 74.44 -12.51
C THR A 67 12.10 73.46 -13.67
N THR A 68 11.96 74.01 -14.88
CA THR A 68 11.79 73.42 -16.23
C THR A 68 12.80 74.12 -17.20
N PRO A 69 12.95 73.84 -18.53
CA PRO A 69 11.98 73.26 -19.48
C PRO A 69 12.51 72.30 -20.59
N THR A 70 11.65 72.06 -21.60
CA THR A 70 11.72 71.09 -22.71
C THR A 70 12.15 71.70 -24.07
N PRO A 71 12.39 70.89 -25.13
CA PRO A 71 11.31 70.57 -26.11
C PRO A 71 11.29 69.06 -26.48
N SER A 72 10.21 68.39 -26.95
CA SER A 72 9.31 68.59 -28.10
C SER A 72 10.03 68.59 -29.47
N SER A 73 9.64 67.86 -30.52
CA SER A 73 8.68 66.74 -30.71
C SER A 73 9.01 66.10 -32.10
N SER A 74 8.40 65.04 -32.68
CA SER A 74 7.25 64.16 -32.39
C SER A 74 7.41 62.85 -33.21
N GLY A 75 6.51 61.86 -33.12
CA GLY A 75 6.51 60.71 -34.05
C GLY A 75 5.66 59.47 -33.69
N LEU A 76 4.38 59.48 -34.09
CA LEU A 76 3.43 58.35 -34.30
C LEU A 76 3.29 57.21 -33.24
N LYS A 77 2.03 56.86 -32.97
CA LYS A 77 1.64 55.76 -32.06
C LYS A 77 1.44 54.44 -32.81
N LEU A 78 1.84 53.33 -32.20
CA LEU A 78 1.27 52.00 -32.46
C LEU A 78 1.10 51.27 -31.12
N SER A 79 -0.04 50.62 -30.90
CA SER A 79 -0.47 50.16 -29.57
C SER A 79 -0.79 48.67 -29.53
N LYS A 80 -0.19 47.94 -28.58
CA LYS A 80 -0.94 47.21 -27.50
C LYS A 80 -0.01 46.42 -26.56
N ASN A 81 -0.29 46.53 -25.27
CA ASN A 81 -0.07 45.59 -24.17
C ASN A 81 1.18 44.67 -24.21
N GLY A 82 2.35 45.22 -23.91
CA GLY A 82 3.46 44.43 -23.35
C GLY A 82 3.33 44.31 -21.83
N SER A 83 3.10 43.10 -21.30
CA SER A 83 3.09 42.87 -19.85
C SER A 83 4.49 43.06 -19.26
N ARG A 84 4.62 43.91 -18.23
CA ARG A 84 5.90 44.21 -17.56
C ARG A 84 6.30 43.08 -16.60
N SER A 85 6.85 42.00 -17.14
CA SER A 85 7.49 40.94 -16.34
C SER A 85 8.64 41.50 -15.47
N SER A 86 8.74 41.03 -14.23
CA SER A 86 9.63 41.56 -13.20
C SER A 86 11.09 41.18 -13.44
N LYS A 87 11.88 42.11 -14.02
CA LYS A 87 13.30 41.95 -14.38
C LYS A 87 14.30 41.78 -13.21
N LYS A 88 13.99 40.98 -12.18
CA LYS A 88 14.86 40.80 -10.99
C LYS A 88 15.01 39.36 -10.45
N THR A 89 14.26 38.38 -10.94
CA THR A 89 14.30 36.98 -10.46
C THR A 89 14.51 35.98 -11.60
N CYS A 90 15.37 34.98 -11.40
CA CYS A 90 15.68 33.95 -12.38
C CYS A 90 14.56 32.90 -12.43
N ALA A 91 13.95 32.67 -13.59
CA ALA A 91 12.80 31.77 -13.70
C ALA A 91 13.10 30.26 -13.55
N ILE A 92 14.35 29.88 -13.22
CA ILE A 92 14.76 28.48 -13.01
C ILE A 92 15.01 28.18 -11.52
N CYS A 93 15.69 29.08 -10.80
CA CYS A 93 16.02 28.92 -9.38
C CYS A 93 15.32 29.92 -8.45
N LEU A 94 14.48 30.81 -9.01
CA LEU A 94 13.76 31.92 -8.35
C LEU A 94 14.64 32.99 -7.67
N GLY A 95 15.95 32.75 -7.52
CA GLY A 95 16.92 33.68 -6.92
C GLY A 95 17.11 34.99 -7.70
N THR A 96 17.61 36.02 -7.02
CA THR A 96 17.71 37.38 -7.58
C THR A 96 18.83 37.52 -8.62
N MET A 97 18.55 38.23 -9.71
CA MET A 97 19.49 38.53 -10.79
C MET A 97 20.13 39.92 -10.63
N LYS A 98 20.88 40.12 -9.54
CA LYS A 98 21.73 41.31 -9.36
C LYS A 98 23.12 41.08 -9.98
N PRO A 99 23.63 41.99 -10.83
CA PRO A 99 25.06 42.03 -11.15
C PRO A 99 25.90 42.24 -9.88
N GLY A 100 27.09 41.63 -9.82
CA GLY A 100 28.05 41.85 -8.71
C GLY A 100 28.02 40.84 -7.56
N HIS A 101 27.30 39.72 -7.66
CA HIS A 101 27.33 38.63 -6.66
C HIS A 101 27.92 37.32 -7.23
N GLY A 102 28.97 37.39 -8.05
CA GLY A 102 29.70 36.23 -8.59
C GLY A 102 28.94 35.35 -9.60
N HIS A 103 27.64 35.55 -9.78
CA HIS A 103 26.82 34.78 -10.71
C HIS A 103 26.77 35.47 -12.09
N ALA A 104 27.32 34.81 -13.12
CA ALA A 104 27.15 35.24 -14.50
C ALA A 104 25.68 35.19 -14.93
N LEU A 105 25.26 36.12 -15.78
CA LEU A 105 23.89 36.21 -16.31
C LEU A 105 23.90 35.94 -17.82
N PHE A 106 22.96 35.11 -18.27
CA PHE A 106 22.71 34.83 -19.68
C PHE A 106 21.42 35.53 -20.12
N THR A 107 21.45 36.22 -21.26
CA THR A 107 20.25 36.77 -21.90
C THR A 107 20.03 36.00 -23.19
N ALA A 108 18.90 35.31 -23.31
CA ALA A 108 18.54 34.55 -24.50
C ALA A 108 18.08 35.45 -25.66
N GLU A 109 18.10 34.94 -26.89
CA GLU A 109 17.56 35.59 -28.11
C GLU A 109 16.18 36.24 -27.85
N CYS A 110 15.31 35.54 -27.13
CA CYS A 110 13.98 35.97 -26.76
C CYS A 110 13.91 36.99 -25.59
N SER A 111 15.01 37.70 -25.32
CA SER A 111 15.15 38.75 -24.29
C SER A 111 14.86 38.34 -22.83
N HIS A 112 14.88 37.03 -22.53
CA HIS A 112 14.72 36.51 -21.16
C HIS A 112 16.09 36.27 -20.51
N THR A 113 16.25 36.75 -19.28
CA THR A 113 17.47 36.60 -18.47
C THR A 113 17.39 35.44 -17.47
N PHE A 114 18.52 34.77 -17.28
CA PHE A 114 18.72 33.67 -16.34
C PHE A 114 20.13 33.77 -15.72
N HIS A 115 20.39 33.10 -14.60
CA HIS A 115 21.76 32.80 -14.20
C HIS A 115 22.38 31.79 -15.17
N PHE A 116 23.64 32.00 -15.55
CA PHE A 116 24.34 31.19 -16.56
C PHE A 116 24.36 29.70 -16.19
N ASN A 117 24.69 29.35 -14.95
CA ASN A 117 24.73 27.95 -14.50
C ASN A 117 23.36 27.26 -14.57
N CYS A 118 22.27 27.98 -14.26
CA CYS A 118 20.91 27.44 -14.32
C CYS A 118 20.52 27.08 -15.75
N ILE A 119 20.83 27.94 -16.73
CA ILE A 119 20.47 27.67 -18.13
C ILE A 119 21.47 26.75 -18.84
N ALA A 120 22.76 26.81 -18.51
CA ALA A 120 23.77 25.86 -18.98
C ALA A 120 23.44 24.43 -18.52
N SER A 121 22.92 24.27 -17.30
CA SER A 121 22.37 22.99 -16.83
C SER A 121 21.17 22.56 -17.68
N ASN A 122 20.18 23.43 -17.90
CA ASN A 122 19.00 23.09 -18.71
C ASN A 122 19.37 22.66 -20.15
N VAL A 123 20.32 23.34 -20.79
CA VAL A 123 20.80 22.98 -22.14
C VAL A 123 21.58 21.65 -22.14
N LYS A 124 22.37 21.36 -21.09
CA LYS A 124 23.04 20.06 -20.93
C LYS A 124 22.08 18.87 -20.86
N HIS A 125 20.82 19.09 -20.45
CA HIS A 125 19.77 18.07 -20.46
C HIS A 125 18.91 18.10 -21.74
N GLY A 126 19.42 18.68 -22.84
CA GLY A 126 18.78 18.67 -24.17
C GLY A 126 17.70 19.74 -24.41
N ASN A 127 17.40 20.61 -23.43
CA ASN A 127 16.33 21.58 -23.53
C ASN A 127 16.76 22.88 -24.24
N HIS A 128 16.83 22.85 -25.58
CA HIS A 128 17.12 24.02 -26.44
C HIS A 128 15.93 25.00 -26.59
N ILE A 129 15.14 25.18 -25.53
CA ILE A 129 13.88 25.92 -25.52
C ILE A 129 13.84 26.85 -24.30
N CYS A 130 13.46 28.12 -24.50
CA CYS A 130 13.31 29.08 -23.41
C CYS A 130 12.25 28.64 -22.38
N PRO A 131 12.61 28.49 -21.09
CA PRO A 131 11.64 28.12 -20.04
C PRO A 131 10.45 29.07 -19.89
N VAL A 132 10.61 30.36 -20.22
CA VAL A 132 9.58 31.39 -19.99
C VAL A 132 8.62 31.55 -21.17
N CYS A 133 9.13 31.58 -22.41
CA CYS A 133 8.32 31.87 -23.60
C CYS A 133 8.31 30.77 -24.68
N ARG A 134 8.98 29.63 -24.43
CA ARG A 134 9.05 28.46 -25.32
C ARG A 134 9.62 28.70 -26.73
N ALA A 135 10.30 29.83 -26.96
CA ALA A 135 11.10 30.05 -28.15
C ALA A 135 12.23 29.00 -28.23
N LYS A 136 12.39 28.35 -29.40
CA LYS A 136 13.55 27.51 -29.71
C LYS A 136 14.76 28.40 -29.98
N TRP A 137 15.91 28.06 -29.42
CA TRP A 137 17.17 28.78 -29.69
C TRP A 137 17.93 28.12 -30.83
N LYS A 138 18.58 28.93 -31.66
CA LYS A 138 19.35 28.46 -32.82
C LYS A 138 20.84 28.31 -32.50
N GLU A 139 21.36 29.17 -31.64
CA GLU A 139 22.76 29.18 -31.23
C GLU A 139 22.88 29.18 -29.71
N VAL A 140 23.77 28.33 -29.17
CA VAL A 140 24.16 28.35 -27.76
C VAL A 140 25.70 28.33 -27.72
N PRO A 141 26.36 29.42 -27.30
CA PRO A 141 27.82 29.53 -27.42
C PRO A 141 28.56 28.74 -26.34
N PHE A 142 29.23 27.67 -26.76
CA PHE A 142 30.22 26.93 -25.95
C PHE A 142 31.38 26.40 -26.80
N GLN A 143 32.55 27.05 -26.70
CA GLN A 143 33.82 26.44 -26.27
C GLN A 143 35.00 27.42 -26.42
N GLY A 144 36.00 27.30 -25.54
CA GLY A 144 37.24 28.07 -25.51
C GLY A 144 38.13 27.59 -24.36
N PRO A 145 39.45 27.34 -24.56
CA PRO A 145 40.25 26.53 -23.63
C PRO A 145 41.14 27.32 -22.66
N SER A 146 41.77 26.60 -21.71
CA SER A 146 42.93 27.03 -20.92
C SER A 146 44.12 26.07 -21.12
N PRO A 147 45.40 26.51 -20.97
CA PRO A 147 46.48 25.97 -21.80
C PRO A 147 47.66 25.31 -21.03
N THR A 148 48.62 24.80 -21.82
CA THR A 148 49.98 24.30 -21.47
C THR A 148 50.04 23.03 -20.61
N SER A 149 50.76 21.97 -20.99
CA SER A 149 51.57 21.68 -22.20
C SER A 149 51.59 20.14 -22.46
N ASP A 150 52.37 19.48 -23.33
CA ASP A 150 53.58 19.86 -24.09
C ASP A 150 53.78 19.00 -25.39
N GLN A 151 55.01 18.98 -25.94
CA GLN A 151 55.44 18.23 -27.14
C GLN A 151 56.76 17.45 -26.90
N PRO A 152 57.37 16.77 -27.90
CA PRO A 152 56.84 16.11 -29.12
C PRO A 152 57.15 14.57 -29.05
N HIS A 153 56.92 13.67 -30.03
CA HIS A 153 56.97 13.68 -31.49
C HIS A 153 56.12 12.53 -32.09
N GLY A 154 55.88 12.54 -33.41
CA GLY A 154 55.66 11.32 -34.21
C GLY A 154 54.35 11.27 -34.99
N ARG A 155 54.43 11.00 -36.31
CA ARG A 155 53.26 10.85 -37.19
C ARG A 155 52.88 9.37 -37.37
N THR A 156 51.60 9.04 -37.23
CA THR A 156 50.83 8.26 -38.23
C THR A 156 49.32 8.38 -37.98
N ARG A 157 48.51 8.09 -39.01
CA ARG A 157 47.05 7.90 -38.86
C ARG A 157 46.77 6.59 -38.11
N ILE A 158 45.78 6.62 -37.22
CA ILE A 158 44.68 5.65 -37.09
C ILE A 158 43.66 6.21 -36.07
N ASN A 159 42.38 5.88 -36.22
CA ASN A 159 41.34 6.23 -35.25
C ASN A 159 41.08 5.06 -34.30
N PRO A 160 41.12 5.28 -32.98
CA PRO A 160 40.41 4.44 -32.03
C PRO A 160 39.43 5.26 -31.18
N GLU A 161 38.14 4.93 -31.29
CA GLU A 161 37.20 5.10 -30.17
C GLU A 161 37.64 4.18 -29.02
N TRP A 162 37.28 4.49 -27.77
CA TRP A 162 37.10 3.52 -26.69
C TRP A 162 35.97 4.00 -25.76
N PRO A 163 35.27 3.10 -25.05
CA PRO A 163 33.81 3.24 -24.91
C PRO A 163 33.31 3.89 -23.61
N GLN A 164 32.02 4.24 -23.60
CA GLN A 164 31.18 4.28 -22.40
C GLN A 164 30.04 3.27 -22.59
N ASP A 165 29.63 2.58 -21.52
CA ASP A 165 28.66 1.49 -21.58
C ASP A 165 27.22 1.97 -21.79
N GLU A 166 26.61 1.54 -22.90
CA GLU A 166 25.22 1.80 -23.31
C GLU A 166 24.53 0.45 -23.65
N ASP A 167 24.48 -0.47 -22.67
CA ASP A 167 24.06 -1.87 -22.90
C ASP A 167 22.78 -2.28 -22.15
N TRP A 168 21.70 -1.53 -22.41
CA TRP A 168 20.33 -2.06 -22.27
C TRP A 168 19.41 -1.69 -23.45
N MET A 169 19.95 -1.18 -24.57
CA MET A 169 19.15 -0.61 -25.66
C MET A 169 19.14 -1.40 -26.99
N THR A 170 19.68 -2.64 -27.04
CA THR A 170 19.80 -3.39 -28.33
C THR A 170 19.38 -4.87 -28.31
N LEU A 171 18.10 -5.18 -28.09
CA LEU A 171 17.52 -6.50 -28.43
C LEU A 171 16.22 -6.47 -29.27
N LEU A 172 16.07 -5.45 -30.14
CA LEU A 172 15.03 -5.44 -31.19
C LEU A 172 15.66 -5.21 -32.57
N ARG A 173 16.17 -6.28 -33.20
CA ARG A 173 16.89 -6.19 -34.49
C ARG A 173 15.96 -6.35 -35.70
N ARG A 174 15.66 -5.22 -36.35
CA ARG A 174 15.25 -5.06 -37.77
C ARG A 174 14.24 -6.08 -38.37
N PHE A 175 13.00 -5.62 -38.54
CA PHE A 175 12.19 -5.88 -39.75
C PHE A 175 11.48 -4.56 -40.18
N PRO A 176 10.80 -4.45 -41.34
CA PRO A 176 10.83 -3.22 -42.14
C PRO A 176 10.03 -2.04 -41.56
N ARG A 177 10.48 -0.83 -41.88
CA ARG A 177 9.81 0.44 -41.51
C ARG A 177 8.44 0.56 -42.19
N THR A 178 7.38 0.52 -41.40
CA THR A 178 6.08 1.13 -41.70
C THR A 178 5.87 2.36 -40.80
N ASP A 179 5.08 3.34 -41.24
CA ASP A 179 5.09 4.72 -40.71
C ASP A 179 4.29 4.92 -39.40
N SER A 180 4.32 3.91 -38.53
CA SER A 180 3.37 3.73 -37.42
C SER A 180 3.59 4.65 -36.21
N THR A 181 4.78 5.26 -36.06
CA THR A 181 5.10 6.09 -34.87
C THR A 181 4.29 7.37 -34.79
N ARG A 182 3.77 7.88 -35.91
CA ARG A 182 2.86 9.04 -35.93
C ARG A 182 1.44 8.71 -35.45
N HIS A 183 0.99 7.47 -35.59
CA HIS A 183 -0.36 7.07 -35.17
C HIS A 183 -0.48 6.80 -33.67
N ILE A 184 0.58 6.32 -33.01
CA ILE A 184 0.54 5.88 -31.60
C ILE A 184 0.26 7.07 -30.64
N ALA A 185 0.80 8.25 -30.92
CA ALA A 185 0.52 9.45 -30.13
C ALA A 185 -0.97 9.85 -30.10
N SER A 186 -1.73 9.47 -31.14
CA SER A 186 -3.16 9.76 -31.24
C SER A 186 -4.02 8.85 -30.36
N LEU A 187 -3.55 7.64 -30.00
CA LEU A 187 -4.36 6.66 -29.26
C LEU A 187 -4.66 7.12 -27.82
N PHE A 188 -3.70 7.80 -27.18
CA PHE A 188 -3.86 8.34 -25.83
C PHE A 188 -4.50 9.74 -25.77
N GLN A 189 -5.02 10.22 -26.91
CA GLN A 189 -5.74 11.50 -27.06
C GLN A 189 -7.13 11.35 -27.70
N LEU A 190 -7.60 10.11 -27.93
CA LEU A 190 -8.97 9.86 -28.36
C LEU A 190 -9.98 10.33 -27.29
N PRO A 191 -11.16 10.86 -27.67
CA PRO A 191 -12.23 11.14 -26.74
C PRO A 191 -12.62 9.87 -25.95
N GLU A 192 -12.70 9.99 -24.62
CA GLU A 192 -13.13 8.90 -23.76
C GLU A 192 -14.60 8.52 -24.08
N PRO A 193 -14.91 7.24 -24.35
CA PRO A 193 -16.25 6.86 -24.81
C PRO A 193 -17.31 7.03 -23.71
N SER A 194 -18.55 7.29 -24.12
CA SER A 194 -19.66 7.51 -23.21
C SER A 194 -20.03 6.26 -22.39
N ILE A 195 -19.67 5.06 -22.85
CA ILE A 195 -19.86 3.76 -22.20
C ILE A 195 -18.52 2.99 -22.26
N PHE A 196 -18.18 2.22 -21.22
CA PHE A 196 -16.94 1.46 -21.07
C PHE A 196 -17.12 -0.04 -21.36
N ASN A 197 -17.94 -0.35 -22.36
CA ASN A 197 -18.27 -1.69 -22.86
C ASN A 197 -17.40 -2.10 -24.07
N ASP A 198 -16.23 -1.50 -24.22
CA ASP A 198 -15.21 -1.78 -25.23
C ASP A 198 -14.21 -2.87 -24.80
N ASP A 199 -14.62 -3.73 -23.86
CA ASP A 199 -13.80 -4.83 -23.36
C ASP A 199 -13.79 -6.05 -24.29
N GLU A 200 -12.59 -6.63 -24.41
CA GLU A 200 -12.33 -7.83 -25.22
C GLU A 200 -13.17 -9.00 -24.70
N ALA A 201 -13.89 -9.67 -25.60
CA ALA A 201 -14.67 -10.87 -25.30
C ALA A 201 -13.78 -11.93 -24.63
N LEU A 202 -14.33 -12.69 -23.68
CA LEU A 202 -13.63 -13.80 -23.05
C LEU A 202 -13.86 -15.07 -23.86
N ASP A 203 -12.79 -15.79 -24.19
CA ASP A 203 -12.91 -17.08 -24.87
C ASP A 203 -13.53 -18.06 -23.90
N HIS A 204 -14.82 -18.35 -24.09
CA HIS A 204 -15.50 -19.44 -23.41
C HIS A 204 -15.04 -20.77 -24.03
N GLU A 205 -13.78 -21.13 -23.80
CA GLU A 205 -13.28 -22.50 -23.96
C GLU A 205 -14.03 -23.40 -22.97
N SER A 206 -15.23 -23.77 -23.38
CA SER A 206 -16.01 -24.83 -22.77
C SER A 206 -15.23 -26.11 -23.03
N GLN A 207 -14.41 -26.53 -22.06
CA GLN A 207 -13.73 -27.82 -22.09
C GLN A 207 -14.74 -28.95 -21.91
N VAL A 208 -15.61 -29.12 -22.92
CA VAL A 208 -16.42 -30.29 -23.15
C VAL A 208 -15.45 -31.40 -23.53
N ALA A 209 -14.86 -32.02 -22.51
CA ALA A 209 -14.10 -33.25 -22.69
C ALA A 209 -15.00 -34.27 -23.38
N ASP A 210 -14.57 -34.73 -24.56
CA ASP A 210 -15.38 -35.56 -25.44
C ASP A 210 -15.82 -36.85 -24.71
N ARG A 211 -17.12 -37.19 -24.80
CA ARG A 211 -17.72 -38.32 -24.07
C ARG A 211 -17.45 -39.65 -24.77
N GLY A 212 -16.18 -39.95 -24.99
CA GLY A 212 -15.68 -41.25 -25.43
C GLY A 212 -15.91 -42.32 -24.37
N SER A 213 -16.92 -43.16 -24.57
CA SER A 213 -17.31 -44.22 -23.62
C SER A 213 -16.36 -45.42 -23.65
N THR A 214 -15.41 -45.50 -22.72
CA THR A 214 -14.67 -46.75 -22.40
C THR A 214 -14.58 -47.00 -20.89
N ASN A 215 -15.24 -48.06 -20.42
CA ASN A 215 -15.21 -48.47 -19.02
C ASN A 215 -13.83 -49.01 -18.61
N LYS A 216 -13.13 -48.30 -17.72
CA LYS A 216 -12.14 -48.89 -16.81
C LYS A 216 -12.01 -48.04 -15.55
N ALA A 217 -12.31 -48.63 -14.40
CA ALA A 217 -12.11 -48.01 -13.11
C ALA A 217 -10.65 -48.18 -12.65
N THR A 218 -10.02 -47.07 -12.27
CA THR A 218 -8.83 -46.99 -11.42
C THR A 218 -8.94 -45.70 -10.62
N ASP A 219 -8.91 -45.79 -9.29
CA ASP A 219 -9.15 -44.65 -8.41
C ASP A 219 -7.99 -43.64 -8.41
N ASP A 220 -8.20 -42.48 -9.03
CA ASP A 220 -7.43 -41.25 -8.76
C ASP A 220 -8.34 -40.02 -8.91
N VAL A 221 -9.43 -40.02 -8.12
CA VAL A 221 -10.32 -38.85 -8.01
C VAL A 221 -9.58 -37.79 -7.18
N GLY A 222 -8.97 -36.83 -7.87
CA GLY A 222 -8.24 -35.73 -7.25
C GLY A 222 -9.06 -35.04 -6.16
N SER A 223 -8.56 -35.11 -4.92
CA SER A 223 -9.31 -34.72 -3.71
C SER A 223 -9.92 -33.32 -3.84
N ILE A 224 -11.25 -33.25 -3.68
CA ILE A 224 -12.02 -31.99 -3.71
C ILE A 224 -11.46 -31.08 -2.61
N ARG A 225 -10.97 -29.91 -3.01
CA ARG A 225 -10.21 -29.02 -2.11
C ARG A 225 -11.14 -28.14 -1.31
N ILE A 226 -11.74 -28.72 -0.28
CA ILE A 226 -12.70 -28.06 0.60
C ILE A 226 -11.96 -27.11 1.57
N VAL A 227 -12.58 -25.97 1.90
CA VAL A 227 -12.15 -25.09 3.00
C VAL A 227 -12.08 -25.90 4.30
N ASP A 228 -10.93 -25.93 4.96
CA ASP A 228 -10.85 -26.56 6.27
C ASP A 228 -11.42 -25.63 7.35
N VAL A 229 -12.11 -26.24 8.31
CA VAL A 229 -12.78 -25.58 9.43
C VAL A 229 -12.30 -26.28 10.70
N LYS A 230 -11.80 -25.54 11.68
CA LYS A 230 -11.43 -26.06 12.99
C LYS A 230 -12.15 -25.25 14.07
N LEU A 231 -12.62 -25.93 15.11
CA LEU A 231 -13.42 -25.34 16.17
C LEU A 231 -12.73 -25.58 17.52
N TYR A 232 -12.53 -24.53 18.30
CA TYR A 232 -11.84 -24.61 19.59
C TYR A 232 -12.69 -23.98 20.71
N PRO A 233 -12.98 -24.69 21.80
CA PRO A 233 -13.62 -24.13 22.99
C PRO A 233 -12.59 -23.38 23.86
N GLU A 234 -13.01 -22.31 24.54
CA GLU A 234 -12.12 -21.50 25.40
C GLU A 234 -11.41 -22.31 26.49
N VAL A 235 -12.10 -23.30 27.06
CA VAL A 235 -11.55 -24.32 27.96
C VAL A 235 -12.12 -25.68 27.63
N SER A 236 -11.36 -26.74 27.90
CA SER A 236 -11.79 -28.12 27.60
C SER A 236 -12.95 -28.62 28.49
N ALA A 237 -13.19 -27.99 29.64
CA ALA A 237 -14.25 -28.35 30.59
C ALA A 237 -14.76 -27.13 31.38
N VAL A 238 -16.06 -27.12 31.70
CA VAL A 238 -16.72 -26.13 32.56
C VAL A 238 -17.61 -26.87 33.55
N GLN A 239 -17.57 -26.53 34.84
CA GLN A 239 -18.32 -27.24 35.89
C GLN A 239 -19.83 -27.21 35.61
N ARG A 240 -20.52 -28.35 35.65
CA ARG A 240 -21.94 -28.43 35.23
C ARG A 240 -22.86 -27.46 35.99
N THR A 241 -22.59 -27.26 37.28
CA THR A 241 -23.34 -26.40 38.21
C THR A 241 -23.16 -24.90 37.93
N VAL A 242 -22.21 -24.54 37.06
CA VAL A 242 -21.88 -23.16 36.71
C VAL A 242 -22.42 -22.85 35.32
N SER A 243 -23.19 -21.78 35.22
CA SER A 243 -23.44 -21.05 33.97
C SER A 243 -22.28 -20.11 33.68
N GLN A 244 -21.92 -19.96 32.41
CA GLN A 244 -20.86 -19.04 31.98
C GLN A 244 -21.34 -18.18 30.82
N GLU A 245 -21.43 -16.88 31.05
CA GLU A 245 -21.67 -15.89 30.00
C GLU A 245 -20.42 -15.68 29.14
N ASN A 246 -20.62 -15.36 27.86
CA ASN A 246 -19.56 -15.02 26.91
C ASN A 246 -18.41 -16.05 26.81
N PHE A 247 -18.70 -17.35 26.99
CA PHE A 247 -17.75 -18.43 26.71
C PHE A 247 -17.37 -18.40 25.23
N ASN A 248 -16.08 -18.34 24.91
CA ASN A 248 -15.65 -18.16 23.54
C ASN A 248 -15.49 -19.50 22.81
N VAL A 249 -16.12 -19.62 21.65
CA VAL A 249 -15.78 -20.62 20.64
C VAL A 249 -15.02 -19.92 19.52
N LEU A 250 -13.81 -20.39 19.22
CA LEU A 250 -13.10 -19.98 18.00
C LEU A 250 -13.57 -20.84 16.82
N ILE A 251 -13.99 -20.18 15.75
CA ILE A 251 -14.07 -20.73 14.40
C ILE A 251 -12.81 -20.30 13.65
N HIS A 252 -11.96 -21.27 13.32
CA HIS A 252 -10.80 -21.11 12.46
C HIS A 252 -11.13 -21.69 11.08
N LEU A 253 -10.92 -20.92 10.01
CA LEU A 253 -11.09 -21.33 8.62
C LEU A 253 -9.73 -21.25 7.91
N LYS A 254 -9.42 -22.22 7.05
CA LYS A 254 -8.25 -22.19 6.17
C LYS A 254 -8.64 -22.53 4.74
N ALA A 255 -8.33 -21.63 3.82
CA ALA A 255 -8.58 -21.81 2.40
C ALA A 255 -7.68 -22.91 1.80
N PRO A 256 -8.15 -23.63 0.76
CA PRO A 256 -7.38 -24.68 0.11
C PRO A 256 -6.11 -24.14 -0.57
N VAL A 257 -5.12 -25.02 -0.74
CA VAL A 257 -3.86 -24.67 -1.42
C VAL A 257 -3.97 -24.77 -2.94
N THR A 258 -3.44 -23.76 -3.64
CA THR A 258 -3.12 -23.84 -5.07
C THR A 258 -1.93 -24.78 -5.26
N SER A 259 -2.08 -25.79 -6.11
CA SER A 259 -1.04 -26.80 -6.33
C SER A 259 -0.01 -26.32 -7.34
N SER A 260 1.13 -25.82 -6.84
CA SER A 260 2.36 -25.79 -7.64
C SER A 260 2.79 -27.23 -7.95
N PRO A 261 3.09 -27.59 -9.21
CA PRO A 261 3.50 -28.94 -9.56
C PRO A 261 4.90 -29.25 -9.01
N ASN A 262 4.99 -30.32 -8.23
CA ASN A 262 6.20 -30.96 -7.69
C ASN A 262 7.19 -30.08 -6.90
N ASN A 263 7.28 -30.36 -5.60
CA ASN A 263 8.56 -30.29 -4.88
C ASN A 263 8.88 -31.61 -4.16
N GLN A 264 8.55 -32.75 -4.79
CA GLN A 264 9.19 -34.03 -4.52
C GLN A 264 10.37 -34.18 -5.49
N GLY A 265 11.57 -34.36 -4.95
CA GLY A 265 12.81 -34.11 -5.69
C GLY A 265 13.13 -35.14 -6.77
N ARG A 266 13.36 -34.66 -8.00
CA ARG A 266 14.14 -35.38 -9.02
C ARG A 266 14.83 -34.42 -9.99
N ASN A 267 16.10 -34.68 -10.28
CA ASN A 267 16.91 -33.85 -11.17
C ASN A 267 16.46 -33.96 -12.63
N GLN A 268 16.14 -32.85 -13.27
CA GLN A 268 16.53 -32.57 -14.66
C GLN A 268 16.34 -31.09 -15.03
N ALA A 269 17.27 -30.56 -15.81
CA ALA A 269 17.14 -29.27 -16.48
C ALA A 269 16.47 -29.45 -17.86
N ASN A 270 16.02 -28.34 -18.44
CA ASN A 270 15.43 -28.20 -19.78
C ASN A 270 13.98 -28.68 -19.97
N ALA A 271 13.02 -27.87 -19.51
CA ALA A 271 11.71 -27.76 -20.16
C ALA A 271 11.06 -26.40 -19.87
N SER A 272 11.22 -25.43 -20.79
CA SER A 272 10.36 -24.24 -20.82
C SER A 272 8.99 -24.66 -21.37
N SER A 273 8.06 -25.00 -20.49
CA SER A 273 6.71 -25.47 -20.85
C SER A 273 5.64 -24.65 -20.14
N LEU A 274 4.58 -24.31 -20.88
CA LEU A 274 3.43 -23.53 -20.41
C LEU A 274 2.48 -24.42 -19.60
N LEU A 275 2.88 -24.79 -18.38
CA LEU A 275 2.01 -25.49 -17.45
C LEU A 275 1.00 -24.50 -16.84
N ASN A 276 -0.24 -24.55 -17.31
CA ASN A 276 -1.36 -23.78 -16.77
C ASN A 276 -1.53 -24.07 -15.27
N THR A 277 -1.07 -23.15 -14.42
CA THR A 277 -1.54 -23.04 -13.04
C THR A 277 -2.97 -22.52 -13.08
N SER A 278 -3.94 -23.43 -13.11
CA SER A 278 -5.36 -23.10 -13.21
C SER A 278 -5.84 -22.39 -11.95
N ARG A 279 -5.76 -21.06 -11.98
CA ARG A 279 -6.33 -20.11 -11.03
C ARG A 279 -7.42 -19.31 -11.72
N ALA A 280 -8.28 -18.66 -10.93
CA ALA A 280 -9.21 -17.68 -11.49
C ALA A 280 -8.46 -16.54 -12.20
N PRO A 281 -8.92 -16.10 -13.38
CA PRO A 281 -8.47 -14.86 -13.99
C PRO A 281 -9.06 -13.65 -13.24
N VAL A 282 -8.37 -12.52 -13.32
CA VAL A 282 -8.72 -11.29 -12.57
C VAL A 282 -9.11 -10.16 -13.52
N ASP A 283 -10.15 -9.40 -13.17
CA ASP A 283 -10.39 -8.04 -13.67
C ASP A 283 -9.77 -7.05 -12.67
N LEU A 284 -8.68 -6.39 -13.04
CA LEU A 284 -7.99 -5.39 -12.22
C LEU A 284 -8.18 -3.99 -12.80
N VAL A 285 -8.63 -3.03 -11.99
CA VAL A 285 -8.68 -1.62 -12.36
C VAL A 285 -7.80 -0.82 -11.41
N THR A 286 -6.78 -0.15 -11.93
CA THR A 286 -5.92 0.72 -11.12
C THR A 286 -6.35 2.18 -11.25
N VAL A 287 -6.44 2.88 -10.12
CA VAL A 287 -6.85 4.28 -9.98
C VAL A 287 -5.65 5.03 -9.40
N LEU A 288 -4.93 5.71 -10.28
CA LEU A 288 -3.58 6.20 -10.03
C LEU A 288 -3.55 7.72 -9.95
N ASP A 289 -3.12 8.26 -8.81
CA ASP A 289 -2.91 9.68 -8.61
C ASP A 289 -1.74 10.19 -9.47
N VAL A 290 -2.00 11.26 -10.22
CA VAL A 290 -1.04 12.03 -11.01
C VAL A 290 -1.21 13.53 -10.77
N SER A 291 -1.58 13.92 -9.55
CA SER A 291 -1.49 15.29 -9.04
C SER A 291 -0.06 15.84 -9.04
N GLY A 292 0.09 17.12 -8.69
CA GLY A 292 1.40 17.79 -8.62
C GLY A 292 2.34 17.26 -7.53
N SER A 293 1.81 16.70 -6.44
CA SER A 293 2.60 16.14 -5.32
C SER A 293 3.35 14.87 -5.71
N MET A 294 2.77 14.07 -6.62
CA MET A 294 3.39 12.87 -7.20
C MET A 294 4.61 13.15 -8.10
N ALA A 295 5.02 14.40 -8.31
CA ALA A 295 6.14 14.74 -9.19
C ALA A 295 7.49 14.15 -8.72
N GLY A 296 8.40 13.93 -9.67
CA GLY A 296 9.73 13.39 -9.38
C GLY A 296 9.71 11.90 -9.05
N THR A 297 10.34 11.51 -7.93
CA THR A 297 10.56 10.10 -7.57
C THR A 297 9.26 9.34 -7.32
N LYS A 298 8.26 9.96 -6.67
CA LYS A 298 6.97 9.32 -6.36
C LYS A 298 6.32 8.70 -7.62
N LEU A 299 6.18 9.46 -8.71
CA LEU A 299 5.66 8.96 -9.99
C LEU A 299 6.61 7.98 -10.69
N ALA A 300 7.94 8.14 -10.58
CA ALA A 300 8.88 7.18 -11.16
C ALA A 300 8.76 5.78 -10.51
N LEU A 301 8.60 5.76 -9.18
CA LEU A 301 8.38 4.55 -8.39
C LEU A 301 7.00 3.94 -8.65
N LEU A 302 5.96 4.77 -8.79
CA LEU A 302 4.63 4.32 -9.22
C LEU A 302 4.69 3.61 -10.57
N LYS A 303 5.40 4.17 -11.56
CA LYS A 303 5.61 3.54 -12.87
C LYS A 303 6.35 2.21 -12.75
N ARG A 304 7.38 2.13 -11.88
CA ARG A 304 8.12 0.89 -11.61
C ARG A 304 7.22 -0.18 -11.00
N ALA A 305 6.46 0.16 -9.97
CA ALA A 305 5.54 -0.77 -9.29
C ALA A 305 4.41 -1.24 -10.21
N MET A 306 3.82 -0.34 -11.01
CA MET A 306 2.86 -0.71 -12.04
C MET A 306 3.48 -1.60 -13.14
N GLY A 307 4.77 -1.38 -13.47
CA GLY A 307 5.52 -2.27 -14.36
C GLY A 307 5.64 -3.68 -13.81
N PHE A 308 5.94 -3.83 -12.52
CA PHE A 308 5.96 -5.13 -11.82
C PHE A 308 4.58 -5.80 -11.83
N VAL A 309 3.50 -5.05 -11.58
CA VAL A 309 2.11 -5.56 -11.68
C VAL A 309 1.83 -6.08 -13.09
N ILE A 310 2.07 -5.28 -14.13
CA ILE A 310 1.78 -5.64 -15.54
C ILE A 310 2.57 -6.89 -15.97
N GLN A 311 3.79 -7.09 -15.47
CA GLN A 311 4.62 -8.26 -15.79
C GLN A 311 4.17 -9.55 -15.10
N ASN A 312 3.50 -9.48 -13.93
CA ASN A 312 2.99 -10.66 -13.21
C ASN A 312 1.53 -11.00 -13.56
N LEU A 313 0.80 -10.13 -14.27
CA LEU A 313 -0.52 -10.44 -14.82
C LEU A 313 -0.41 -11.42 -16.02
N GLY A 314 -1.24 -12.46 -15.97
CA GLY A 314 -1.32 -13.52 -16.98
C GLY A 314 -2.17 -13.14 -18.20
N PRO A 315 -2.08 -13.91 -19.30
CA PRO A 315 -2.79 -13.61 -20.56
C PRO A 315 -4.32 -13.67 -20.47
N THR A 316 -4.87 -14.24 -19.39
CA THR A 316 -6.30 -14.31 -19.09
C THR A 316 -6.78 -13.21 -18.13
N ASP A 317 -5.88 -12.55 -17.40
CA ASP A 317 -6.22 -11.38 -16.59
C ASP A 317 -6.45 -10.16 -17.47
N ARG A 318 -7.31 -9.24 -17.02
CA ARG A 318 -7.56 -7.96 -17.69
C ARG A 318 -7.18 -6.80 -16.78
N LEU A 319 -6.53 -5.79 -17.36
CA LEU A 319 -6.14 -4.56 -16.67
C LEU A 319 -6.81 -3.35 -17.33
N SER A 320 -7.27 -2.41 -16.52
CA SER A 320 -7.56 -1.02 -16.93
C SER A 320 -6.79 -0.04 -16.04
N VAL A 321 -6.35 1.08 -16.61
CA VAL A 321 -5.61 2.13 -15.89
C VAL A 321 -6.38 3.44 -15.96
N ILE A 322 -6.89 3.90 -14.82
CA ILE A 322 -7.41 5.25 -14.60
C ILE A 322 -6.28 6.11 -14.05
N ALA A 323 -6.05 7.26 -14.66
CA ALA A 323 -5.17 8.30 -14.14
C ALA A 323 -6.03 9.48 -13.66
N PHE A 324 -5.83 9.97 -12.44
CA PHE A 324 -6.61 11.08 -11.90
C PHE A 324 -5.74 12.18 -11.29
N SER A 325 -6.19 13.42 -11.42
CA SER A 325 -5.70 14.55 -10.63
C SER A 325 -6.88 15.46 -10.30
N SER A 326 -6.97 16.67 -10.85
CA SER A 326 -8.19 17.50 -10.78
C SER A 326 -9.40 16.83 -11.46
N THR A 327 -9.12 15.97 -12.44
CA THR A 327 -10.07 15.17 -13.23
C THR A 327 -9.52 13.77 -13.44
N ALA A 328 -10.37 12.75 -13.55
CA ALA A 328 -9.96 11.39 -13.93
C ALA A 328 -10.18 11.09 -15.42
N ARG A 329 -9.31 10.24 -15.98
CA ARG A 329 -9.38 9.70 -17.34
C ARG A 329 -8.97 8.22 -17.36
N ARG A 330 -9.65 7.41 -18.15
CA ARG A 330 -9.26 6.03 -18.48
C ARG A 330 -8.15 6.08 -19.53
N LEU A 331 -6.90 5.93 -19.07
CA LEU A 331 -5.70 5.97 -19.92
C LEU A 331 -5.46 4.64 -20.66
N PHE A 332 -5.96 3.54 -20.11
CA PHE A 332 -5.95 2.22 -20.74
C PHE A 332 -7.29 1.51 -20.50
N PRO A 333 -8.05 1.11 -21.55
CA PRO A 333 -9.32 0.38 -21.40
C PRO A 333 -9.09 -1.03 -20.84
N LEU A 334 -10.15 -1.71 -20.39
CA LEU A 334 -10.05 -3.04 -19.79
C LEU A 334 -9.71 -4.10 -20.85
N ARG A 335 -8.45 -4.54 -20.88
CA ARG A 335 -7.92 -5.47 -21.91
C ARG A 335 -7.06 -6.57 -21.31
N ARG A 336 -6.97 -7.72 -21.99
CA ARG A 336 -6.19 -8.88 -21.55
C ARG A 336 -4.69 -8.59 -21.53
N MET A 337 -4.00 -9.10 -20.51
CA MET A 337 -2.54 -8.98 -20.37
C MET A 337 -1.78 -10.05 -21.16
N THR A 338 -2.12 -10.16 -22.45
CA THR A 338 -1.29 -10.80 -23.48
C THR A 338 0.00 -10.01 -23.71
N ASP A 339 0.97 -10.50 -24.48
CA ASP A 339 2.23 -9.77 -24.72
C ASP A 339 2.03 -8.38 -25.34
N SER A 340 1.06 -8.24 -26.26
CA SER A 340 0.68 -6.94 -26.82
C SER A 340 -0.06 -6.08 -25.79
N GLY A 341 -0.99 -6.68 -25.02
CA GLY A 341 -1.72 -5.99 -23.95
C GLY A 341 -0.79 -5.43 -22.87
N ARG A 342 0.17 -6.23 -22.38
CA ARG A 342 1.22 -5.81 -21.46
C ARG A 342 2.08 -4.68 -22.04
N GLN A 343 2.50 -4.79 -23.29
CA GLN A 343 3.31 -3.75 -23.93
C GLN A 343 2.55 -2.42 -24.08
N PHE A 344 1.27 -2.45 -24.44
CA PHE A 344 0.45 -1.24 -24.48
C PHE A 344 0.16 -0.66 -23.08
N ALA A 345 -0.06 -1.50 -22.07
CA ALA A 345 -0.22 -1.05 -20.68
C ALA A 345 1.06 -0.42 -20.12
N LEU A 346 2.24 -0.98 -20.41
CA LEU A 346 3.54 -0.39 -20.06
C LEU A 346 3.75 0.96 -20.75
N GLN A 347 3.36 1.11 -22.02
CA GLN A 347 3.40 2.39 -22.73
C GLN A 347 2.44 3.42 -22.10
N ALA A 348 1.22 3.00 -21.76
CA ALA A 348 0.24 3.84 -21.07
C ALA A 348 0.78 4.35 -19.72
N VAL A 349 1.27 3.46 -18.86
CA VAL A 349 1.87 3.80 -17.56
C VAL A 349 3.09 4.71 -17.71
N ASN A 350 3.98 4.43 -18.67
CA ASN A 350 5.14 5.29 -18.91
C ASN A 350 4.76 6.69 -19.41
N SER A 351 3.60 6.85 -20.05
CA SER A 351 3.05 8.16 -20.47
C SER A 351 2.43 9.02 -19.36
N LEU A 352 2.32 8.51 -18.12
CA LEU A 352 1.81 9.28 -16.97
C LEU A 352 2.70 10.51 -16.69
N ILE A 353 2.08 11.66 -16.40
CA ILE A 353 2.74 12.93 -16.06
C ILE A 353 1.96 13.57 -14.91
N SER A 354 2.67 13.97 -13.85
CA SER A 354 2.15 14.64 -12.65
C SER A 354 1.73 16.09 -12.94
N ASN A 355 0.44 16.42 -12.82
CA ASN A 355 -0.11 17.77 -12.95
C ASN A 355 -1.55 17.87 -12.39
N GLY A 356 -1.85 18.93 -11.64
CA GLY A 356 -3.19 19.21 -11.08
C GLY A 356 -3.28 18.97 -9.57
N GLY A 357 -4.50 19.10 -9.01
CA GLY A 357 -4.81 18.73 -7.62
C GLY A 357 -5.22 17.26 -7.51
N THR A 358 -5.93 16.88 -6.44
CA THR A 358 -6.31 15.48 -6.16
C THR A 358 -7.83 15.36 -5.97
N ASN A 359 -8.49 14.57 -6.81
CA ASN A 359 -9.95 14.34 -6.81
C ASN A 359 -10.23 12.82 -6.81
N ILE A 360 -10.28 12.23 -5.61
CA ILE A 360 -10.35 10.77 -5.41
C ILE A 360 -11.72 10.24 -5.84
N ALA A 361 -12.80 10.96 -5.54
CA ALA A 361 -14.16 10.58 -5.93
C ALA A 361 -14.33 10.49 -7.46
N GLU A 362 -13.66 11.35 -8.24
CA GLU A 362 -13.68 11.28 -9.71
C GLU A 362 -12.91 10.05 -10.22
N GLY A 363 -11.75 9.74 -9.62
CA GLY A 363 -10.98 8.53 -9.91
C GLY A 363 -11.76 7.25 -9.63
N LEU A 364 -12.35 7.14 -8.43
CA LEU A 364 -13.16 6.00 -8.02
C LEU A 364 -14.43 5.84 -8.85
N ARG A 365 -15.08 6.93 -9.27
CA ARG A 365 -16.26 6.88 -10.15
C ARG A 365 -15.92 6.46 -11.57
N ARG A 366 -14.76 6.86 -12.11
CA ARG A 366 -14.23 6.28 -13.38
C ARG A 366 -13.92 4.78 -13.22
N GLY A 367 -13.32 4.37 -12.09
CA GLY A 367 -13.00 2.97 -11.81
C GLY A 367 -14.23 2.07 -11.64
N ALA A 368 -15.23 2.53 -10.86
CA ALA A 368 -16.52 1.88 -10.72
C ALA A 368 -17.20 1.70 -12.08
N LYS A 369 -17.22 2.75 -12.92
CA LYS A 369 -17.80 2.70 -14.26
C LYS A 369 -17.18 1.60 -15.14
N VAL A 370 -15.85 1.41 -15.10
CA VAL A 370 -15.18 0.31 -15.82
C VAL A 370 -15.67 -1.06 -15.30
N MET A 371 -15.88 -1.18 -14.00
CA MET A 371 -16.34 -2.42 -13.38
C MET A 371 -17.82 -2.73 -13.61
N ASP A 372 -18.66 -1.69 -13.64
CA ASP A 372 -20.11 -1.80 -13.78
C ASP A 372 -20.51 -2.07 -15.25
N GLU A 373 -19.88 -1.37 -16.20
CA GLU A 373 -20.25 -1.38 -17.64
C GLU A 373 -19.49 -2.43 -18.50
N ARG A 374 -18.50 -3.14 -17.94
CA ARG A 374 -17.81 -4.24 -18.65
C ARG A 374 -18.78 -5.34 -19.06
N ARG A 375 -18.71 -5.76 -20.32
CA ARG A 375 -19.57 -6.79 -20.93
C ARG A 375 -19.32 -8.15 -20.31
N GLU A 376 -18.05 -8.57 -20.31
CA GLU A 376 -17.62 -9.84 -19.75
C GLU A 376 -17.11 -9.63 -18.33
N LYS A 377 -17.19 -10.66 -17.47
CA LYS A 377 -16.74 -10.58 -16.08
C LYS A 377 -15.87 -11.80 -15.73
N ASN A 378 -14.59 -11.56 -15.43
CA ASN A 378 -13.74 -12.56 -14.79
C ASN A 378 -14.28 -12.84 -13.36
N PRO A 379 -14.04 -14.03 -12.79
CA PRO A 379 -14.60 -14.39 -11.48
C PRO A 379 -14.14 -13.45 -10.36
N VAL A 380 -12.87 -13.03 -10.40
CA VAL A 380 -12.28 -12.09 -9.45
C VAL A 380 -12.29 -10.70 -10.07
N GLY A 381 -12.75 -9.69 -9.34
CA GLY A 381 -12.72 -8.28 -9.76
C GLY A 381 -12.28 -7.38 -8.61
N SER A 382 -11.27 -6.53 -8.82
CA SER A 382 -10.69 -5.70 -7.76
C SER A 382 -10.22 -4.33 -8.26
N ILE A 383 -10.29 -3.32 -7.41
CA ILE A 383 -9.78 -1.97 -7.66
C ILE A 383 -8.58 -1.71 -6.74
N ILE A 384 -7.50 -1.17 -7.30
CA ILE A 384 -6.37 -0.63 -6.53
C ILE A 384 -6.36 0.90 -6.68
N LEU A 385 -6.50 1.62 -5.57
CA LEU A 385 -6.36 3.07 -5.47
C LEU A 385 -4.97 3.40 -4.87
N LEU A 386 -4.20 4.27 -5.51
CA LEU A 386 -3.00 4.88 -4.90
C LEU A 386 -3.11 6.41 -4.97
N SER A 387 -2.79 7.08 -3.86
CA SER A 387 -2.74 8.53 -3.74
C SER A 387 -1.70 8.96 -2.71
N ASP A 388 -1.06 10.11 -2.95
CA ASP A 388 -0.17 10.76 -1.98
C ASP A 388 -0.78 12.03 -1.37
N GLY A 389 -2.01 12.40 -1.74
CA GLY A 389 -2.62 13.68 -1.38
C GLY A 389 -3.93 13.60 -0.59
N GLN A 390 -4.47 14.78 -0.28
CA GLN A 390 -5.80 14.97 0.31
C GLN A 390 -6.80 15.29 -0.82
N ASP A 391 -8.04 14.78 -0.76
CA ASP A 391 -9.07 15.15 -1.76
C ASP A 391 -9.40 16.65 -1.66
N THR A 392 -8.98 17.40 -2.67
CA THR A 392 -9.03 18.86 -2.69
C THR A 392 -10.41 19.39 -3.08
N TYR A 393 -11.25 18.56 -3.72
CA TYR A 393 -12.45 19.00 -4.43
C TYR A 393 -13.75 18.67 -3.69
N THR A 394 -13.79 17.53 -3.00
CA THR A 394 -15.00 17.09 -2.28
C THR A 394 -15.09 17.72 -0.90
N VAL A 395 -14.03 17.65 -0.10
CA VAL A 395 -13.99 18.14 1.29
C VAL A 395 -14.18 19.66 1.35
N SER A 396 -13.63 20.40 0.38
CA SER A 396 -13.70 21.87 0.31
C SER A 396 -15.09 22.44 0.00
N SER A 397 -16.08 21.61 -0.31
CA SER A 397 -17.43 22.04 -0.71
C SER A 397 -18.41 22.27 0.45
N ALA A 398 -17.99 21.99 1.69
CA ALA A 398 -18.84 22.15 2.87
C ALA A 398 -18.61 23.49 3.58
N GLU A 399 -19.58 24.41 3.48
CA GLU A 399 -19.69 25.60 4.35
C GLU A 399 -20.09 25.21 5.79
N ARG A 400 -19.22 24.45 6.48
CA ARG A 400 -19.32 24.11 7.91
C ARG A 400 -18.03 23.48 8.43
N ALA A 401 -17.11 24.31 8.96
CA ALA A 401 -15.84 23.89 9.57
C ALA A 401 -15.98 23.15 10.93
N GLN A 402 -17.06 22.38 11.11
CA GLN A 402 -17.40 21.63 12.32
C GLN A 402 -18.03 20.25 12.04
N ALA A 403 -18.34 19.91 10.78
CA ALA A 403 -18.78 18.57 10.41
C ALA A 403 -17.58 17.71 10.02
N ARG A 404 -17.52 16.46 10.50
CA ARG A 404 -16.58 15.48 9.96
C ARG A 404 -16.95 15.18 8.49
N PRO A 405 -16.02 15.23 7.53
CA PRO A 405 -16.31 14.88 6.15
C PRO A 405 -16.80 13.43 6.05
N ASP A 406 -17.94 13.19 5.39
CA ASP A 406 -18.40 11.83 5.12
C ASP A 406 -17.62 11.25 3.93
N TYR A 407 -16.46 10.68 4.23
CA TYR A 407 -15.60 10.01 3.25
C TYR A 407 -16.27 8.83 2.55
N LYS A 408 -17.40 8.30 3.05
CA LYS A 408 -18.18 7.28 2.33
C LYS A 408 -18.82 7.86 1.06
N SER A 409 -19.06 9.17 1.01
CA SER A 409 -19.58 9.86 -0.17
C SER A 409 -18.64 9.76 -1.38
N LEU A 410 -17.33 9.60 -1.16
CA LEU A 410 -16.31 9.40 -2.20
C LEU A 410 -16.46 8.06 -2.93
N LEU A 411 -17.06 7.06 -2.28
CA LEU A 411 -17.23 5.71 -2.82
C LEU A 411 -18.60 5.59 -3.52
N PRO A 412 -18.65 5.31 -4.84
CA PRO A 412 -19.88 5.04 -5.59
C PRO A 412 -20.71 3.91 -4.97
N SER A 413 -22.04 3.99 -5.10
CA SER A 413 -22.97 3.04 -4.48
C SER A 413 -22.84 1.60 -4.98
N SER A 414 -22.29 1.37 -6.18
CA SER A 414 -21.96 0.03 -6.70
C SER A 414 -20.75 -0.61 -6.00
N LEU A 415 -19.80 0.19 -5.50
CA LEU A 415 -18.63 -0.29 -4.78
C LEU A 415 -18.84 -0.39 -3.26
N ARG A 416 -19.98 0.06 -2.74
CA ARG A 416 -20.32 -0.06 -1.31
C ARG A 416 -20.80 -1.47 -1.00
N ARG A 417 -20.39 -2.02 0.15
CA ARG A 417 -20.90 -3.29 0.66
C ARG A 417 -22.45 -3.30 0.68
N GLY A 418 -23.05 -4.32 0.07
CA GLY A 418 -24.50 -4.47 -0.02
C GLY A 418 -25.19 -3.57 -1.07
N GLY A 419 -24.44 -2.98 -2.01
CA GLY A 419 -25.02 -2.34 -3.19
C GLY A 419 -25.80 -3.33 -4.08
N SER A 420 -26.68 -2.82 -4.94
CA SER A 420 -27.60 -3.65 -5.76
C SER A 420 -26.94 -4.45 -6.88
N ALA A 421 -25.63 -4.32 -7.08
CA ALA A 421 -24.86 -5.19 -7.97
C ALA A 421 -24.51 -6.49 -7.22
N GLY A 422 -24.88 -7.64 -7.78
CA GLY A 422 -24.69 -8.96 -7.16
C GLY A 422 -23.25 -9.49 -7.12
N PHE A 423 -22.26 -8.61 -7.03
CA PHE A 423 -20.84 -8.92 -6.88
C PHE A 423 -20.16 -7.73 -6.19
N GLN A 424 -19.51 -7.95 -5.04
CA GLN A 424 -18.82 -6.88 -4.32
C GLN A 424 -17.39 -6.69 -4.82
N ILE A 425 -17.00 -5.44 -5.10
CA ILE A 425 -15.68 -5.11 -5.65
C ILE A 425 -14.86 -4.35 -4.61
N PRO A 426 -13.81 -4.96 -4.03
CA PRO A 426 -12.97 -4.30 -3.04
C PRO A 426 -12.10 -3.20 -3.67
N VAL A 427 -11.92 -2.10 -2.92
CA VAL A 427 -10.95 -1.04 -3.22
C VAL A 427 -9.78 -1.15 -2.25
N HIS A 428 -8.65 -1.70 -2.70
CA HIS A 428 -7.41 -1.70 -1.91
C HIS A 428 -6.74 -0.34 -2.06
N ALA A 429 -6.55 0.37 -0.96
CA ALA A 429 -6.09 1.75 -0.94
C ALA A 429 -4.65 1.84 -0.40
N PHE A 430 -3.76 2.49 -1.17
CA PHE A 430 -2.35 2.65 -0.86
C PHE A 430 -2.02 4.13 -0.62
N GLY A 431 -1.93 4.51 0.65
CA GLY A 431 -1.53 5.86 1.06
C GLY A 431 -0.01 6.00 0.98
N PHE A 432 0.47 6.95 0.19
CA PHE A 432 1.90 7.10 -0.11
C PHE A 432 2.51 8.35 0.52
N GLY A 433 3.59 8.19 1.29
CA GLY A 433 4.24 9.27 2.04
C GLY A 433 3.38 9.85 3.17
N ALA A 434 3.85 10.93 3.80
CA ALA A 434 3.16 11.56 4.93
C ALA A 434 1.95 12.45 4.55
N ASP A 435 1.80 12.78 3.26
CA ASP A 435 0.92 13.88 2.80
C ASP A 435 -0.53 13.43 2.51
N HIS A 436 -0.79 12.12 2.47
CA HIS A 436 -2.05 11.51 2.01
C HIS A 436 -3.17 11.54 3.06
N ASP A 437 -4.44 11.55 2.64
CA ASP A 437 -5.57 11.41 3.58
C ASP A 437 -5.78 9.95 3.99
N ALA A 438 -5.04 9.52 5.01
CA ALA A 438 -5.19 8.19 5.61
C ALA A 438 -6.62 7.89 6.10
N ALA A 439 -7.38 8.91 6.54
CA ALA A 439 -8.74 8.74 7.03
C ALA A 439 -9.74 8.54 5.88
N SER A 440 -9.60 9.28 4.77
CA SER A 440 -10.29 9.00 3.50
C SER A 440 -10.00 7.59 3.03
N MET A 441 -8.71 7.25 2.88
CA MET A 441 -8.29 6.01 2.22
C MET A 441 -8.67 4.75 3.00
N HIS A 442 -8.59 4.79 4.33
CA HIS A 442 -9.17 3.75 5.20
C HIS A 442 -10.71 3.69 5.09
N SER A 443 -11.40 4.84 5.09
CA SER A 443 -12.87 4.85 4.97
C SER A 443 -13.37 4.27 3.64
N ILE A 444 -12.63 4.51 2.55
CA ILE A 444 -12.90 3.99 1.20
C ILE A 444 -12.72 2.47 1.13
N SER A 445 -11.63 1.94 1.69
CA SER A 445 -11.35 0.50 1.67
C SER A 445 -12.30 -0.30 2.58
N GLU A 446 -12.50 0.13 3.82
CA GLU A 446 -13.42 -0.55 4.76
C GLU A 446 -14.87 -0.59 4.25
N ALA A 447 -15.33 0.49 3.58
CA ALA A 447 -16.67 0.57 3.00
C ALA A 447 -16.88 -0.29 1.74
N SER A 448 -15.79 -0.69 1.07
CA SER A 448 -15.78 -1.59 -0.09
C SER A 448 -15.34 -3.02 0.22
N SER A 449 -14.99 -3.32 1.48
CA SER A 449 -14.31 -4.57 1.90
C SER A 449 -12.93 -4.79 1.26
N GLY A 450 -12.28 -3.72 0.79
CA GLY A 450 -10.85 -3.72 0.49
C GLY A 450 -10.00 -3.48 1.74
N THR A 451 -8.69 -3.33 1.55
CA THR A 451 -7.73 -3.09 2.64
C THR A 451 -6.98 -1.78 2.47
N PHE A 452 -6.57 -1.14 3.58
CA PHE A 452 -5.71 0.05 3.55
C PHE A 452 -4.25 -0.29 3.90
N SER A 453 -3.33 0.08 3.01
CA SER A 453 -1.87 -0.05 3.18
C SER A 453 -1.20 1.32 3.25
N PHE A 454 -0.27 1.49 4.18
CA PHE A 454 0.52 2.71 4.34
C PHE A 454 1.97 2.50 3.88
N ILE A 455 2.37 3.24 2.86
CA ILE A 455 3.70 3.24 2.26
C ILE A 455 4.44 4.49 2.74
N GLU A 456 5.25 4.34 3.79
CA GLU A 456 6.01 5.45 4.38
C GLU A 456 7.26 5.80 3.57
N ALA A 457 8.01 4.78 3.12
CA ALA A 457 9.24 4.95 2.35
C ALA A 457 9.06 4.63 0.86
N GLU A 458 9.87 5.32 0.06
CA GLU A 458 9.93 5.18 -1.40
C GLU A 458 10.35 3.77 -1.87
N SER A 459 11.09 3.03 -1.05
CA SER A 459 11.54 1.65 -1.28
C SER A 459 10.40 0.64 -1.34
N VAL A 460 9.48 0.67 -0.37
CA VAL A 460 8.54 -0.43 -0.10
C VAL A 460 7.26 -0.40 -0.95
N ILE A 461 7.09 0.57 -1.85
CA ILE A 461 5.95 0.64 -2.78
C ILE A 461 5.80 -0.60 -3.67
N GLN A 462 6.88 -1.07 -4.29
CA GLN A 462 6.81 -2.23 -5.19
C GLN A 462 6.42 -3.50 -4.42
N ASP A 463 6.92 -3.65 -3.19
CA ASP A 463 6.62 -4.78 -2.30
C ASP A 463 5.18 -4.72 -1.78
N ALA A 464 4.65 -3.53 -1.50
CA ALA A 464 3.24 -3.33 -1.14
C ALA A 464 2.28 -3.74 -2.27
N PHE A 465 2.59 -3.37 -3.52
CA PHE A 465 1.86 -3.85 -4.70
C PHE A 465 2.04 -5.37 -4.89
N ALA A 466 3.25 -5.90 -4.71
CA ALA A 466 3.55 -7.33 -4.86
C ALA A 466 2.75 -8.20 -3.88
N GLN A 467 2.72 -7.82 -2.60
CA GLN A 467 1.90 -8.48 -1.58
C GLN A 467 0.40 -8.47 -1.96
N CYS A 468 -0.11 -7.34 -2.47
CA CYS A 468 -1.51 -7.22 -2.88
C CYS A 468 -1.86 -8.11 -4.07
N ILE A 469 -1.07 -8.08 -5.16
CA ILE A 469 -1.33 -8.95 -6.30
C ILE A 469 -1.07 -10.43 -5.97
N GLY A 470 -0.17 -10.74 -5.04
CA GLY A 470 0.02 -12.11 -4.54
C GLY A 470 -1.24 -12.69 -3.89
N GLY A 471 -2.06 -11.86 -3.25
CA GLY A 471 -3.42 -12.22 -2.82
C GLY A 471 -4.39 -12.33 -4.00
N LEU A 472 -4.55 -11.26 -4.77
CA LEU A 472 -5.55 -11.20 -5.86
C LEU A 472 -5.37 -12.30 -6.92
N LEU A 473 -4.12 -12.67 -7.24
CA LEU A 473 -3.76 -13.75 -8.17
C LEU A 473 -3.75 -15.14 -7.51
N SER A 474 -4.21 -15.28 -6.27
CA SER A 474 -4.36 -16.56 -5.59
C SER A 474 -5.75 -16.78 -4.95
N VAL A 475 -6.77 -15.99 -5.29
CA VAL A 475 -8.17 -16.29 -4.92
C VAL A 475 -8.52 -17.72 -5.36
N VAL A 476 -9.01 -18.52 -4.41
CA VAL A 476 -9.49 -19.90 -4.63
C VAL A 476 -10.97 -20.05 -4.31
N VAL A 477 -11.45 -19.30 -3.31
CA VAL A 477 -12.79 -19.38 -2.71
C VAL A 477 -13.46 -18.03 -2.91
N GLN A 478 -14.75 -18.03 -3.28
CA GLN A 478 -15.56 -16.83 -3.45
C GLN A 478 -16.87 -16.91 -2.65
N ASP A 479 -17.43 -15.76 -2.29
CA ASP A 479 -18.75 -15.62 -1.64
C ASP A 479 -18.94 -16.49 -0.36
N LEU A 480 -17.86 -16.84 0.36
CA LEU A 480 -17.92 -17.72 1.54
C LEU A 480 -18.82 -17.13 2.63
N ARG A 481 -19.75 -17.95 3.11
CA ARG A 481 -20.62 -17.66 4.25
C ARG A 481 -20.54 -18.79 5.26
N VAL A 482 -20.39 -18.42 6.52
CA VAL A 482 -20.37 -19.34 7.67
C VAL A 482 -21.74 -19.29 8.33
N GLY A 483 -22.40 -20.44 8.50
CA GLY A 483 -23.60 -20.58 9.33
C GLY A 483 -23.24 -21.24 10.66
N ILE A 484 -23.81 -20.73 11.75
CA ILE A 484 -23.53 -21.12 13.13
C ILE A 484 -24.86 -21.41 13.82
N GLU A 485 -25.00 -22.56 14.47
CA GLU A 485 -26.25 -22.98 15.11
C GLU A 485 -25.99 -23.55 16.51
N CYS A 486 -26.64 -22.97 17.53
CA CYS A 486 -26.66 -23.50 18.88
C CYS A 486 -27.51 -24.79 18.94
N VAL A 487 -26.89 -25.90 19.34
CA VAL A 487 -27.53 -27.23 19.27
C VAL A 487 -28.50 -27.46 20.43
N HIS A 488 -28.22 -26.92 21.61
CA HIS A 488 -29.09 -27.02 22.78
C HIS A 488 -29.95 -25.75 22.95
N PRO A 489 -31.28 -25.83 23.19
CA PRO A 489 -32.16 -24.65 23.24
C PRO A 489 -31.88 -23.66 24.39
N GLY A 490 -31.11 -24.06 25.41
CA GLY A 490 -30.64 -23.15 26.46
C GLY A 490 -29.41 -22.30 26.08
N LEU A 491 -28.71 -22.63 25.00
CA LEU A 491 -27.53 -21.91 24.52
C LEU A 491 -27.95 -20.71 23.67
N HIS A 492 -27.29 -19.57 23.90
CA HIS A 492 -27.55 -18.33 23.17
C HIS A 492 -26.23 -17.70 22.71
N LEU A 493 -26.16 -17.26 21.47
CA LEU A 493 -25.04 -16.56 20.86
C LEU A 493 -24.97 -15.10 21.35
N GLY A 494 -23.79 -14.68 21.79
CA GLY A 494 -23.45 -13.27 21.98
C GLY A 494 -22.98 -12.59 20.69
N PRO A 495 -22.59 -11.30 20.76
CA PRO A 495 -22.12 -10.56 19.59
C PRO A 495 -20.83 -11.15 18.99
N ILE A 496 -20.95 -11.78 17.82
CA ILE A 496 -19.86 -12.43 17.10
C ILE A 496 -18.74 -11.42 16.80
N LYS A 497 -17.52 -11.71 17.28
CA LYS A 497 -16.34 -10.86 17.14
C LYS A 497 -15.62 -11.15 15.81
N ALA A 498 -16.18 -10.64 14.71
CA ALA A 498 -15.67 -10.86 13.35
C ALA A 498 -14.94 -9.65 12.71
N GLY A 499 -14.49 -8.66 13.48
CA GLY A 499 -13.76 -7.51 12.94
C GLY A 499 -14.60 -6.69 11.96
N SER A 500 -14.12 -6.51 10.73
CA SER A 500 -14.83 -5.76 9.68
C SER A 500 -15.77 -6.62 8.82
N TYR A 501 -15.83 -7.94 9.03
CA TYR A 501 -16.75 -8.84 8.32
C TYR A 501 -18.21 -8.61 8.75
N ALA A 502 -19.17 -8.83 7.84
CA ALA A 502 -20.58 -8.65 8.18
C ALA A 502 -21.09 -9.85 8.98
N THR A 503 -21.73 -9.59 10.11
CA THR A 503 -22.34 -10.62 10.96
C THR A 503 -23.84 -10.38 11.09
N ARG A 504 -24.59 -11.47 11.27
CA ARG A 504 -26.02 -11.45 11.58
C ARG A 504 -26.29 -12.50 12.64
N VAL A 505 -27.06 -12.12 13.67
CA VAL A 505 -27.60 -13.07 14.65
C VAL A 505 -29.11 -12.98 14.57
N THR A 506 -29.78 -14.12 14.63
CA THR A 506 -31.24 -14.24 14.57
C THR A 506 -31.90 -13.76 15.86
N ASN A 507 -33.19 -13.43 15.80
CA ASN A 507 -33.92 -12.84 16.94
C ASN A 507 -34.05 -13.77 18.16
N ASP A 508 -33.92 -15.08 17.99
CA ASP A 508 -33.89 -16.05 19.08
C ASP A 508 -32.46 -16.26 19.65
N SER A 509 -31.47 -15.58 19.07
CA SER A 509 -30.05 -15.69 19.39
C SER A 509 -29.45 -17.10 19.27
N ARG A 510 -30.07 -18.03 18.53
CA ARG A 510 -29.52 -19.40 18.36
C ARG A 510 -28.82 -19.63 17.03
N THR A 511 -29.17 -18.89 15.98
CA THR A 511 -28.49 -18.97 14.68
C THR A 511 -27.73 -17.70 14.35
N GLY A 512 -26.46 -17.84 13.95
CA GLY A 512 -25.57 -16.77 13.54
C GLY A 512 -25.02 -16.99 12.13
N TYR A 513 -24.67 -15.91 11.45
CA TYR A 513 -24.05 -15.92 10.13
C TYR A 513 -22.87 -14.95 10.06
N ILE A 514 -21.83 -15.32 9.31
CA ILE A 514 -20.70 -14.47 8.97
C ILE A 514 -20.54 -14.46 7.44
N ASP A 515 -20.69 -13.30 6.81
CA ASP A 515 -20.37 -13.11 5.40
C ASP A 515 -18.86 -12.82 5.27
N VAL A 516 -18.08 -13.84 4.84
CA VAL A 516 -16.61 -13.79 4.74
C VAL A 516 -16.16 -13.35 3.34
N GLY A 517 -16.89 -13.74 2.29
CA GLY A 517 -16.55 -13.40 0.90
C GLY A 517 -15.36 -14.21 0.37
N ASP A 518 -14.50 -13.58 -0.42
CA ASP A 518 -13.42 -14.28 -1.12
C ASP A 518 -12.22 -14.56 -0.21
N LEU A 519 -11.58 -15.73 -0.38
CA LEU A 519 -10.32 -16.10 0.27
C LEU A 519 -9.22 -16.47 -0.75
N TYR A 520 -8.00 -16.05 -0.44
CA TYR A 520 -6.77 -16.39 -1.15
C TYR A 520 -6.26 -17.80 -0.76
N ALA A 521 -5.40 -18.39 -1.57
CA ALA A 521 -4.87 -19.73 -1.33
C ALA A 521 -4.07 -19.77 -0.03
N ASP A 522 -4.28 -20.82 0.77
CA ASP A 522 -3.71 -20.99 2.12
C ASP A 522 -4.13 -19.92 3.17
N GLU A 523 -4.99 -18.96 2.81
CA GLU A 523 -5.42 -17.85 3.69
C GLU A 523 -6.27 -18.33 4.87
N GLU A 524 -6.01 -17.77 6.06
CA GLU A 524 -6.66 -18.16 7.32
C GLU A 524 -7.60 -17.07 7.86
N ARG A 525 -8.64 -17.47 8.58
CA ARG A 525 -9.61 -16.60 9.26
C ARG A 525 -10.02 -17.14 10.62
N ASP A 526 -9.92 -16.29 11.63
CA ASP A 526 -10.30 -16.60 13.00
C ASP A 526 -11.45 -15.71 13.47
N PHE A 527 -12.53 -16.32 13.94
CA PHE A 527 -13.72 -15.63 14.46
C PHE A 527 -14.07 -16.14 15.84
N LEU A 528 -14.17 -15.25 16.83
CA LEU A 528 -14.67 -15.62 18.16
C LEU A 528 -16.19 -15.45 18.22
N VAL A 529 -16.86 -16.52 18.61
CA VAL A 529 -18.29 -16.61 18.83
C VAL A 529 -18.51 -16.74 20.34
N PRO A 530 -18.94 -15.69 21.05
CA PRO A 530 -19.35 -15.81 22.44
C PRO A 530 -20.64 -16.62 22.51
N VAL A 531 -20.73 -17.55 23.47
CA VAL A 531 -21.92 -18.34 23.77
C VAL A 531 -22.21 -18.24 25.26
N ASN A 532 -23.47 -18.09 25.64
CA ASN A 532 -23.91 -18.17 27.03
C ASN A 532 -24.25 -19.64 27.34
N LEU A 533 -23.42 -20.26 28.19
CA LEU A 533 -23.60 -21.64 28.64
C LEU A 533 -24.53 -21.66 29.87
N PRO A 534 -25.71 -22.31 29.79
CA PRO A 534 -26.58 -22.52 30.95
C PRO A 534 -25.97 -23.57 31.89
N VAL A 535 -26.57 -23.74 33.08
CA VAL A 535 -26.26 -24.86 33.98
C VAL A 535 -26.54 -26.18 33.24
N GLY A 536 -25.58 -27.10 33.26
CA GLY A 536 -25.63 -28.37 32.50
C GLY A 536 -26.29 -29.50 33.29
N GLU A 537 -27.23 -30.20 32.65
CA GLU A 537 -28.03 -31.26 33.29
C GLU A 537 -27.29 -32.61 33.40
N SER A 538 -26.33 -32.89 32.52
CA SER A 538 -25.62 -34.18 32.44
C SER A 538 -24.10 -34.04 32.56
N ASN A 539 -23.43 -35.13 32.91
CA ASN A 539 -21.97 -35.19 33.18
C ASN A 539 -21.13 -35.46 31.91
N ASN A 540 -21.65 -35.12 30.73
CA ASN A 540 -21.17 -35.58 29.42
C ASN A 540 -20.47 -34.45 28.61
N ASP A 541 -20.05 -34.78 27.38
CA ASP A 541 -19.67 -33.80 26.35
C ASP A 541 -20.93 -33.07 25.83
N GLU A 542 -21.09 -31.79 26.18
CA GLU A 542 -22.17 -30.92 25.69
C GLU A 542 -21.76 -30.30 24.33
N ILE A 543 -22.59 -30.48 23.30
CA ILE A 543 -22.38 -29.87 21.97
C ILE A 543 -22.87 -28.43 22.02
N LEU A 544 -21.96 -27.47 21.82
CA LEU A 544 -22.31 -26.05 21.94
C LEU A 544 -22.89 -25.49 20.63
N VAL A 545 -22.07 -25.51 19.57
CA VAL A 545 -22.44 -25.00 18.25
C VAL A 545 -22.02 -25.95 17.14
N LYS A 546 -22.85 -25.98 16.10
CA LYS A 546 -22.59 -26.59 14.80
C LYS A 546 -22.27 -25.48 13.80
N VAL A 547 -21.24 -25.68 12.99
CA VAL A 547 -20.71 -24.68 12.05
C VAL A 547 -20.64 -25.28 10.65
N ASN A 548 -21.44 -24.75 9.73
CA ASN A 548 -21.42 -25.07 8.31
C ASN A 548 -20.80 -23.92 7.50
N CYS A 549 -20.37 -24.20 6.28
CA CYS A 549 -19.81 -23.19 5.37
C CYS A 549 -20.31 -23.44 3.95
N VAL A 550 -20.74 -22.40 3.25
CA VAL A 550 -21.14 -22.46 1.84
C VAL A 550 -20.35 -21.41 1.07
N TYR A 551 -19.75 -21.80 -0.05
CA TYR A 551 -18.93 -20.92 -0.89
C TYR A 551 -18.98 -21.35 -2.36
N ARG A 552 -18.39 -20.55 -3.23
CA ARG A 552 -18.20 -20.87 -4.65
C ARG A 552 -16.72 -21.12 -4.93
N ASP A 553 -16.40 -22.20 -5.63
CA ASP A 553 -15.03 -22.42 -6.12
C ASP A 553 -14.74 -21.46 -7.28
N SER A 554 -13.60 -20.78 -7.23
CA SER A 554 -13.24 -19.74 -8.22
C SER A 554 -12.87 -20.29 -9.61
N VAL A 555 -12.55 -21.58 -9.72
CA VAL A 555 -12.08 -22.25 -10.94
C VAL A 555 -13.19 -23.09 -11.57
N SER A 556 -13.83 -24.00 -10.80
CA SER A 556 -14.98 -24.79 -11.31
C SER A 556 -16.27 -23.97 -11.40
N LYS A 557 -16.36 -22.86 -10.64
CA LYS A 557 -17.53 -21.97 -10.51
C LYS A 557 -18.74 -22.65 -9.84
N GLU A 558 -18.59 -23.86 -9.33
CA GLU A 558 -19.60 -24.62 -8.59
C GLU A 558 -19.78 -24.07 -7.16
N THR A 559 -20.93 -24.33 -6.56
CA THR A 559 -21.19 -24.00 -5.15
C THR A 559 -20.93 -25.24 -4.30
N LEU A 560 -20.01 -25.11 -3.34
CA LEU A 560 -19.59 -26.18 -2.44
C LEU A 560 -20.09 -25.89 -1.02
N SER A 561 -20.48 -26.95 -0.31
CA SER A 561 -20.92 -26.90 1.08
C SER A 561 -20.03 -27.78 1.93
N VAL A 562 -19.52 -27.23 3.04
CA VAL A 562 -18.79 -27.97 4.07
C VAL A 562 -19.80 -28.45 5.11
N GLU A 563 -19.82 -29.76 5.37
CA GLU A 563 -20.72 -30.33 6.37
C GLU A 563 -20.45 -29.78 7.78
N GLY A 564 -21.51 -29.72 8.59
CA GLY A 564 -21.51 -29.01 9.86
C GLY A 564 -20.59 -29.65 10.90
N LYS A 565 -19.41 -29.08 11.12
CA LYS A 565 -18.51 -29.48 12.21
C LYS A 565 -19.05 -28.98 13.55
N GLU A 566 -18.80 -29.73 14.63
CA GLU A 566 -19.37 -29.48 15.96
C GLU A 566 -18.27 -29.21 16.99
N VAL A 567 -18.47 -28.22 17.87
CA VAL A 567 -17.60 -28.01 19.05
C VAL A 567 -18.28 -28.57 20.30
N LYS A 568 -17.50 -29.19 21.19
CA LYS A 568 -17.99 -29.84 22.41
C LYS A 568 -17.20 -29.35 23.62
N VAL A 569 -17.85 -29.29 24.78
CA VAL A 569 -17.22 -28.96 26.07
C VAL A 569 -17.63 -29.99 27.12
N LYS A 570 -16.71 -30.38 28.01
CA LYS A 570 -17.04 -31.31 29.09
C LYS A 570 -17.76 -30.60 30.23
N ARG A 571 -18.82 -31.21 30.76
CA ARG A 571 -19.58 -30.68 31.90
C ARG A 571 -19.40 -31.54 33.17
N PRO A 572 -18.18 -31.62 33.76
CA PRO A 572 -17.96 -32.45 34.94
C PRO A 572 -18.60 -31.86 36.20
N GLU A 573 -18.84 -32.72 37.21
CA GLU A 573 -19.27 -32.29 38.55
C GLU A 573 -18.19 -31.45 39.26
N ASN A 574 -16.92 -31.81 39.10
CA ASN A 574 -15.75 -31.11 39.63
C ASN A 574 -14.76 -30.85 38.48
N VAL A 575 -14.28 -29.61 38.35
CA VAL A 575 -13.22 -29.27 37.37
C VAL A 575 -11.86 -29.42 38.04
N GLY A 576 -10.91 -30.03 37.32
CA GLY A 576 -9.51 -30.10 37.73
C GLY A 576 -8.76 -28.81 37.36
N GLU A 577 -7.55 -28.95 36.82
CA GLU A 577 -6.82 -27.80 36.28
C GLU A 577 -7.53 -27.21 35.04
N ARG A 578 -7.65 -25.88 34.99
CA ARG A 578 -8.36 -25.16 33.92
C ARG A 578 -7.46 -25.03 32.68
N VAL A 579 -7.46 -26.06 31.84
CA VAL A 579 -6.78 -26.03 30.53
C VAL A 579 -7.49 -25.05 29.59
N VAL A 580 -6.81 -23.96 29.23
CA VAL A 580 -7.24 -22.92 28.29
C VAL A 580 -6.71 -23.22 26.88
N SER A 581 -7.53 -23.02 25.85
CA SER A 581 -7.08 -23.11 24.45
C SER A 581 -6.17 -21.94 24.09
N ILE A 582 -4.94 -22.24 23.65
CA ILE A 582 -3.95 -21.26 23.17
C ILE A 582 -4.40 -20.64 21.83
N GLU A 583 -5.26 -21.34 21.08
CA GLU A 583 -5.92 -20.88 19.87
C GLU A 583 -7.01 -19.85 20.18
N VAL A 584 -7.82 -20.06 21.23
CA VAL A 584 -8.81 -19.06 21.67
C VAL A 584 -8.12 -17.86 22.31
N ASP A 585 -7.09 -18.07 23.16
CA ASP A 585 -6.40 -16.99 23.88
C ASP A 585 -5.68 -16.01 22.94
N ARG A 586 -4.92 -16.51 21.95
CA ARG A 586 -4.25 -15.65 20.94
C ARG A 586 -5.23 -14.77 20.16
N GLN A 587 -6.45 -15.26 19.93
CA GLN A 587 -7.48 -14.54 19.18
C GLN A 587 -8.21 -13.53 20.05
N LYS A 588 -8.41 -13.82 21.34
CA LYS A 588 -8.88 -12.84 22.33
C LYS A 588 -7.86 -11.68 22.43
N ASN A 589 -6.57 -12.00 22.50
CA ASN A 589 -5.49 -11.02 22.46
C ASN A 589 -5.50 -10.15 21.19
N ARG A 590 -5.67 -10.75 19.99
CA ARG A 590 -5.81 -9.97 18.74
C ARG A 590 -6.98 -9.00 18.80
N VAL A 591 -8.17 -9.46 19.20
CA VAL A 591 -9.37 -8.61 19.28
C VAL A 591 -9.17 -7.50 20.30
N GLN A 592 -8.59 -7.80 21.47
CA GLN A 592 -8.26 -6.81 22.49
C GLN A 592 -7.22 -5.78 22.02
N ALA A 593 -6.18 -6.20 21.32
CA ALA A 593 -5.16 -5.32 20.76
C ALA A 593 -5.75 -4.39 19.68
N ALA A 594 -6.58 -4.91 18.77
CA ALA A 594 -7.29 -4.10 17.78
C ALA A 594 -8.28 -3.11 18.43
N GLU A 595 -9.02 -3.53 19.46
CA GLU A 595 -9.87 -2.63 20.25
C GLU A 595 -9.02 -1.55 20.96
N ALA A 596 -7.85 -1.88 21.50
CA ALA A 596 -6.95 -0.94 22.15
C ALA A 596 -6.36 0.08 21.16
N MET A 597 -5.89 -0.36 19.99
CA MET A 597 -5.45 0.52 18.90
C MET A 597 -6.56 1.48 18.45
N ALA A 598 -7.80 1.00 18.33
CA ALA A 598 -8.94 1.83 17.94
C ALA A 598 -9.31 2.87 19.02
N LYS A 599 -9.23 2.49 20.30
CA LYS A 599 -9.44 3.39 21.45
C LYS A 599 -8.32 4.44 21.52
N ALA A 600 -7.06 4.02 21.45
CA ALA A 600 -5.88 4.89 21.45
C ALA A 600 -5.88 5.88 20.28
N ARG A 601 -6.18 5.43 19.05
CA ARG A 601 -6.40 6.32 17.88
C ARG A 601 -7.45 7.39 18.18
N THR A 602 -8.55 7.02 18.83
CA THR A 602 -9.65 7.94 19.11
C THR A 602 -9.26 9.01 20.12
N ALA A 603 -8.48 8.65 21.15
CA ALA A 603 -7.89 9.61 22.10
C ALA A 603 -6.82 10.50 21.42
N ALA A 604 -5.94 9.92 20.60
CA ALA A 604 -4.90 10.65 19.86
C ALA A 604 -5.46 11.71 18.90
N GLU A 605 -6.56 11.41 18.18
CA GLU A 605 -7.25 12.39 17.33
C GLU A 605 -7.88 13.53 18.16
N GLN A 606 -8.42 13.22 19.35
CA GLN A 606 -8.94 14.21 20.31
C GLN A 606 -7.82 15.03 20.99
N GLY A 607 -6.55 14.65 20.82
CA GLY A 607 -5.38 15.33 21.37
C GLY A 607 -4.82 14.68 22.64
N ASP A 608 -5.52 13.71 23.24
CA ASP A 608 -5.05 12.97 24.41
C ASP A 608 -4.10 11.83 24.01
N LEU A 609 -2.88 12.21 23.65
CA LEU A 609 -1.78 11.27 23.36
C LEU A 609 -1.33 10.52 24.61
N SER A 610 -1.47 11.14 25.80
CA SER A 610 -1.20 10.53 27.10
C SER A 610 -2.08 9.30 27.36
N GLY A 611 -3.41 9.47 27.31
CA GLY A 611 -4.36 8.38 27.45
C GLY A 611 -4.23 7.36 26.32
N ALA A 612 -3.93 7.81 25.09
CA ALA A 612 -3.65 6.90 23.97
C ALA A 612 -2.48 5.95 24.26
N VAL A 613 -1.34 6.49 24.76
CA VAL A 613 -0.18 5.69 25.19
C VAL A 613 -0.55 4.77 26.35
N SER A 614 -1.21 5.26 27.40
CA SER A 614 -1.58 4.42 28.56
C SER A 614 -2.57 3.29 28.23
N ILE A 615 -3.46 3.49 27.25
CA ILE A 615 -4.35 2.43 26.73
C ILE A 615 -3.52 1.30 26.09
N LEU A 616 -2.49 1.64 25.32
CA LEU A 616 -1.61 0.68 24.67
C LEU A 616 -0.73 -0.06 25.69
N GLU A 617 -0.11 0.67 26.63
CA GLU A 617 0.68 0.09 27.72
C GLU A 617 -0.13 -0.89 28.58
N SER A 618 -1.38 -0.53 28.91
CA SER A 618 -2.28 -1.43 29.65
C SER A 618 -2.66 -2.66 28.83
N CYS A 619 -2.80 -2.53 27.50
CA CYS A 619 -3.08 -3.68 26.64
C CYS A 619 -1.86 -4.60 26.51
N ARG A 620 -0.66 -4.05 26.36
CA ARG A 620 0.61 -4.80 26.28
C ARG A 620 0.88 -5.59 27.56
N ARG A 621 0.63 -5.00 28.72
CA ARG A 621 0.73 -5.69 30.02
C ARG A 621 -0.20 -6.92 30.08
N LEU A 622 -1.50 -6.73 29.84
CA LEU A 622 -2.49 -7.82 29.85
C LEU A 622 -2.17 -8.90 28.82
N LEU A 623 -1.64 -8.51 27.65
CA LEU A 623 -1.19 -9.45 26.62
C LEU A 623 0.03 -10.25 27.09
N SER A 624 1.00 -9.64 27.77
CA SER A 624 2.19 -10.34 28.30
C SER A 624 1.86 -11.33 29.44
N GLU A 625 0.73 -11.13 30.12
CA GLU A 625 0.22 -12.00 31.20
C GLU A 625 -0.66 -13.16 30.68
N SER A 626 -0.93 -13.22 29.37
CA SER A 626 -1.84 -14.22 28.76
C SER A 626 -1.19 -15.60 28.61
N ALA A 627 -2.02 -16.65 28.57
CA ALA A 627 -1.59 -18.02 28.37
C ALA A 627 -0.85 -18.22 27.02
N SER A 628 -1.33 -17.63 25.93
CA SER A 628 -0.66 -17.70 24.63
C SER A 628 0.64 -16.91 24.53
N ALA A 629 0.77 -15.79 25.26
CA ALA A 629 2.04 -15.05 25.31
C ALA A 629 3.08 -15.80 26.16
N LEU A 630 2.69 -16.35 27.31
CA LEU A 630 3.54 -17.19 28.15
C LEU A 630 3.96 -18.50 27.46
N ALA A 631 3.12 -19.03 26.55
CA ALA A 631 3.46 -20.14 25.66
C ALA A 631 4.40 -19.76 24.50
N GLY A 632 4.79 -18.48 24.36
CA GLY A 632 5.71 -18.00 23.32
C GLY A 632 5.09 -17.91 21.92
N ASP A 633 3.78 -17.70 21.82
CA ASP A 633 3.11 -17.69 20.52
C ASP A 633 3.53 -16.52 19.60
N ARG A 634 3.74 -16.84 18.33
CA ARG A 634 4.21 -15.88 17.30
C ARG A 634 3.25 -14.72 17.06
N LEU A 635 1.93 -14.95 17.12
CA LEU A 635 0.97 -13.85 16.95
C LEU A 635 1.01 -12.91 18.15
N CYS A 636 1.18 -13.43 19.36
CA CYS A 636 1.29 -12.60 20.57
C CYS A 636 2.58 -11.77 20.58
N ILE A 637 3.71 -12.36 20.16
CA ILE A 637 4.99 -11.63 20.00
C ILE A 637 4.85 -10.51 18.96
N ALA A 638 4.17 -10.77 17.84
CA ALA A 638 3.89 -9.74 16.84
C ALA A 638 2.96 -8.63 17.39
N LEU A 639 1.90 -9.00 18.12
CA LEU A 639 0.95 -8.03 18.68
C LEU A 639 1.59 -7.09 19.72
N ASP A 640 2.55 -7.55 20.55
CA ASP A 640 3.27 -6.63 21.45
C ASP A 640 4.14 -5.63 20.69
N ALA A 641 4.86 -6.08 19.66
CA ALA A 641 5.70 -5.22 18.85
C ALA A 641 4.89 -4.26 17.95
N ASP A 642 3.73 -4.68 17.42
CA ASP A 642 2.75 -3.80 16.77
C ASP A 642 2.25 -2.71 17.75
N LEU A 643 1.83 -3.10 18.96
CA LEU A 643 1.37 -2.15 19.98
C LEU A 643 2.48 -1.20 20.42
N LYS A 644 3.75 -1.65 20.44
CA LYS A 644 4.93 -0.83 20.74
C LYS A 644 5.22 0.19 19.63
N GLU A 645 5.21 -0.21 18.36
CA GLU A 645 5.41 0.69 17.22
C GLU A 645 4.29 1.75 17.17
N VAL A 646 3.04 1.35 17.45
CA VAL A 646 1.91 2.29 17.60
C VAL A 646 2.12 3.26 18.78
N GLN A 647 2.60 2.76 19.93
CA GLN A 647 2.89 3.56 21.12
C GLN A 647 3.98 4.61 20.84
N GLU A 648 5.08 4.22 20.18
CA GLU A 648 6.18 5.12 19.82
C GLU A 648 5.72 6.18 18.81
N ARG A 649 4.95 5.79 17.79
CA ARG A 649 4.35 6.73 16.82
C ARG A 649 3.29 7.68 17.40
N MET A 650 2.83 7.46 18.63
CA MET A 650 1.95 8.37 19.38
C MET A 650 2.70 9.33 20.32
N ALA A 651 4.03 9.23 20.46
CA ALA A 651 4.82 10.03 21.41
C ALA A 651 4.76 11.56 21.21
N SER A 652 4.31 12.04 20.04
CA SER A 652 4.02 13.47 19.82
C SER A 652 2.96 13.68 18.73
N ARG A 653 2.22 14.79 18.80
CA ARG A 653 1.15 15.10 17.83
C ARG A 653 1.66 15.13 16.39
N ARG A 654 2.85 15.71 16.18
CA ARG A 654 3.51 15.74 14.85
C ARG A 654 3.86 14.35 14.33
N MET A 655 4.38 13.45 15.17
CA MET A 655 4.70 12.08 14.76
C MET A 655 3.43 11.28 14.45
N TYR A 656 2.39 11.47 15.27
CA TYR A 656 1.08 10.89 15.03
C TYR A 656 0.46 11.37 13.71
N GLU A 657 0.55 12.67 13.41
CA GLU A 657 -0.02 13.23 12.18
C GLU A 657 0.76 12.86 10.92
N MET A 658 2.11 12.82 10.96
CA MET A 658 2.94 12.51 9.80
C MET A 658 2.92 11.02 9.42
N SER A 659 2.81 10.09 10.38
CA SER A 659 2.73 8.66 10.05
C SER A 659 2.02 7.76 11.05
N GLY A 660 1.92 8.12 12.33
CA GLY A 660 1.24 7.27 13.34
C GLY A 660 -0.23 7.00 13.03
N ARG A 661 -0.97 7.98 12.52
CA ARG A 661 -2.35 7.84 12.03
C ARG A 661 -2.43 6.79 10.93
N ALA A 662 -1.60 6.92 9.89
CA ALA A 662 -1.63 6.02 8.74
C ALA A 662 -1.21 4.59 9.10
N TYR A 663 -0.17 4.45 9.93
CA TYR A 663 0.28 3.17 10.47
C TYR A 663 -0.86 2.46 11.24
N VAL A 664 -1.50 3.15 12.18
CA VAL A 664 -2.60 2.59 12.98
C VAL A 664 -3.82 2.24 12.13
N LEU A 665 -4.18 3.08 11.15
CA LEU A 665 -5.30 2.79 10.26
C LEU A 665 -5.03 1.57 9.36
N SER A 666 -3.78 1.37 8.92
CA SER A 666 -3.40 0.17 8.18
C SER A 666 -3.39 -1.07 9.08
N GLY A 667 -2.85 -0.97 10.29
CA GLY A 667 -2.88 -2.05 11.28
C GLY A 667 -4.30 -2.48 11.66
N LEU A 668 -5.20 -1.52 11.89
CA LEU A 668 -6.62 -1.78 12.14
C LEU A 668 -7.30 -2.45 10.95
N SER A 669 -7.07 -2.00 9.72
CA SER A 669 -7.58 -2.65 8.51
C SER A 669 -7.08 -4.10 8.42
N SER A 670 -5.77 -4.30 8.63
CA SER A 670 -5.12 -5.60 8.62
C SER A 670 -5.69 -6.59 9.65
N HIS A 671 -5.86 -6.21 10.92
CA HIS A 671 -6.41 -7.13 11.94
C HIS A 671 -7.93 -7.31 11.84
N SER A 672 -8.66 -6.34 11.28
CA SER A 672 -10.12 -6.41 11.13
C SER A 672 -10.54 -7.23 9.91
N TRP A 673 -9.75 -7.20 8.84
CA TRP A 673 -9.88 -8.09 7.67
C TRP A 673 -9.08 -9.38 7.77
N GLN A 674 -8.15 -9.47 8.72
CA GLN A 674 -7.20 -10.58 8.85
C GLN A 674 -6.38 -10.78 7.56
N ARG A 675 -5.89 -9.66 7.01
CA ARG A 675 -5.17 -9.58 5.73
C ARG A 675 -3.88 -8.79 5.89
N ALA A 676 -2.84 -9.19 5.15
CA ALA A 676 -1.57 -8.48 5.15
C ALA A 676 -1.72 -7.12 4.44
N THR A 677 -1.25 -6.05 5.09
CA THR A 677 -1.14 -4.70 4.52
C THR A 677 0.32 -4.25 4.59
N ALA A 678 0.71 -3.24 3.80
CA ALA A 678 2.00 -2.60 4.02
C ALA A 678 1.89 -1.63 5.20
N ARG A 679 2.87 -1.65 6.12
CA ARG A 679 2.89 -0.86 7.36
C ARG A 679 4.23 -0.13 7.55
N GLY A 680 4.46 0.92 6.76
CA GLY A 680 5.64 1.78 6.89
C GLY A 680 6.99 1.15 6.49
N ASP A 681 8.10 1.79 6.86
CA ASP A 681 9.47 1.39 6.47
C ASP A 681 10.12 0.39 7.45
N SER A 682 9.35 -0.60 7.93
CA SER A 682 9.86 -1.57 8.90
C SER A 682 10.71 -2.64 8.21
N THR A 683 11.93 -2.26 7.86
CA THR A 683 12.93 -3.02 7.09
C THR A 683 13.64 -4.12 7.89
N GLU A 684 13.34 -4.26 9.19
CA GLU A 684 13.77 -5.44 9.94
C GLU A 684 13.06 -6.70 9.46
N THR A 685 13.83 -7.75 9.14
CA THR A 685 13.30 -9.10 8.84
C THR A 685 12.66 -9.80 10.04
N THR A 686 12.70 -9.17 11.21
CA THR A 686 11.95 -9.52 12.43
C THR A 686 10.57 -8.85 12.51
N SER A 687 10.23 -7.93 11.60
CA SER A 687 9.02 -7.11 11.70
C SER A 687 7.78 -7.77 11.09
N LEU A 688 6.79 -8.02 11.95
CA LEU A 688 5.34 -7.70 11.83
C LEU A 688 4.58 -7.94 10.52
N VAL A 689 5.12 -7.53 9.37
CA VAL A 689 4.49 -7.56 8.03
C VAL A 689 4.09 -8.97 7.58
N HIS A 690 4.69 -10.02 8.17
CA HIS A 690 4.36 -11.42 7.90
C HIS A 690 3.01 -11.90 8.46
N ALA A 691 2.35 -11.15 9.35
CA ALA A 691 1.02 -11.51 9.83
C ALA A 691 0.00 -11.50 8.67
N TYR A 692 -0.71 -12.62 8.48
CA TYR A 692 -1.68 -12.85 7.39
C TYR A 692 -1.11 -12.83 5.96
N GLN A 693 0.21 -12.96 5.76
CA GLN A 693 0.77 -13.21 4.43
C GLN A 693 0.53 -14.66 4.02
N THR A 694 -0.02 -14.88 2.81
CA THR A 694 -0.06 -16.23 2.22
C THR A 694 1.26 -16.56 1.52
N PRO A 695 1.58 -17.84 1.25
CA PRO A 695 2.79 -18.21 0.50
C PRO A 695 2.90 -17.53 -0.88
N SER A 696 1.76 -17.24 -1.54
CA SER A 696 1.74 -16.51 -2.81
C SER A 696 2.07 -15.02 -2.66
N MET A 697 1.78 -14.41 -1.51
CA MET A 697 2.25 -13.05 -1.20
C MET A 697 3.75 -13.02 -0.97
N VAL A 698 4.29 -14.01 -0.24
CA VAL A 698 5.73 -14.12 0.04
C VAL A 698 6.54 -14.38 -1.24
N ASP A 699 6.05 -15.22 -2.16
CA ASP A 699 6.67 -15.41 -3.49
C ASP A 699 6.67 -14.10 -4.30
N MET A 700 5.54 -13.40 -4.40
CA MET A 700 5.49 -12.11 -5.11
C MET A 700 6.45 -11.06 -4.51
N LEU A 701 6.53 -10.96 -3.17
CA LEU A 701 7.44 -10.06 -2.48
C LEU A 701 8.92 -10.46 -2.65
N THR A 702 9.21 -11.76 -2.71
CA THR A 702 10.55 -12.26 -3.07
C THR A 702 10.92 -11.90 -4.53
N ARG A 703 9.94 -11.95 -5.45
CA ARG A 703 10.11 -11.53 -6.85
C ARG A 703 10.31 -10.02 -6.99
N SER A 704 9.60 -9.19 -6.22
CA SER A 704 9.81 -7.73 -6.29
C SER A 704 11.20 -7.34 -5.80
N GLN A 705 11.67 -7.94 -4.70
CA GLN A 705 13.00 -7.70 -4.15
C GLN A 705 14.13 -8.23 -5.05
N THR A 706 13.97 -9.39 -5.68
CA THR A 706 14.95 -9.89 -6.67
C THR A 706 14.97 -9.04 -7.95
N MET A 707 13.83 -8.51 -8.40
CA MET A 707 13.75 -7.49 -9.47
C MET A 707 14.26 -6.09 -9.05
N MET A 708 14.44 -5.82 -7.75
CA MET A 708 15.15 -4.62 -7.28
C MET A 708 16.67 -4.76 -7.38
N LEU A 709 17.20 -5.97 -7.13
CA LEU A 709 18.63 -6.28 -7.09
C LEU A 709 19.23 -6.76 -8.42
N GLY A 710 18.40 -7.01 -9.43
CA GLY A 710 18.80 -7.56 -10.73
C GLY A 710 19.50 -6.58 -11.66
N SER A 711 20.81 -6.40 -11.50
CA SER A 711 21.69 -6.09 -12.65
C SER A 711 21.63 -7.26 -13.66
N PRO A 712 21.71 -7.01 -14.99
CA PRO A 712 21.64 -8.09 -15.97
C PRO A 712 22.83 -9.05 -15.83
N SER A 713 22.56 -10.29 -15.42
CA SER A 713 23.58 -11.34 -15.36
C SER A 713 24.05 -11.71 -16.77
N PRO A 714 25.37 -11.91 -17.00
CA PRO A 714 25.90 -12.20 -18.32
C PRO A 714 25.33 -13.51 -18.90
N HIS A 715 25.22 -13.56 -20.22
CA HIS A 715 24.66 -14.69 -20.96
C HIS A 715 25.33 -16.05 -20.61
N PRO A 716 24.58 -17.16 -20.69
CA PRO A 716 25.16 -18.50 -20.50
C PRO A 716 26.31 -18.74 -21.51
N PRO A 717 27.39 -19.43 -21.11
CA PRO A 717 28.58 -19.55 -21.93
C PRO A 717 28.27 -20.27 -23.25
N VAL A 718 28.61 -19.61 -24.36
CA VAL A 718 28.50 -20.17 -25.71
C VAL A 718 29.27 -21.49 -25.76
N ARG A 719 28.57 -22.58 -26.08
CA ARG A 719 29.22 -23.89 -26.26
C ARG A 719 30.27 -23.77 -27.39
N PRO A 720 31.53 -24.18 -27.17
CA PRO A 720 32.52 -24.20 -28.24
C PRO A 720 32.06 -25.13 -29.35
N ALA A 721 32.24 -24.70 -30.61
CA ALA A 721 31.86 -25.49 -31.77
C ALA A 721 32.66 -26.81 -31.78
N ARG A 722 31.96 -27.94 -31.91
CA ARG A 722 32.63 -29.24 -32.12
C ARG A 722 33.26 -29.23 -33.52
N SER A 723 34.57 -29.36 -33.58
CA SER A 723 35.27 -29.71 -34.81
C SER A 723 34.79 -31.08 -35.30
N PHE A 724 34.52 -31.18 -36.60
CA PHE A 724 34.26 -32.47 -37.24
C PHE A 724 35.58 -33.26 -37.31
N PHE A 725 35.56 -34.51 -36.88
CA PHE A 725 36.67 -35.44 -37.14
C PHE A 725 36.58 -35.98 -38.57
N SER A 726 37.75 -36.25 -39.15
CA SER A 726 37.91 -36.71 -40.53
C SER A 726 37.43 -38.15 -40.77
N GLN A 727 37.10 -38.44 -42.03
CA GLN A 727 36.76 -39.79 -42.50
C GLN A 727 37.93 -40.79 -42.39
N PRO A 728 37.64 -42.11 -42.43
CA PRO A 728 38.61 -43.17 -42.13
C PRO A 728 39.51 -43.54 -43.33
N GLN A 729 40.57 -44.30 -43.04
CA GLN A 729 41.31 -45.09 -44.04
C GLN A 729 41.33 -46.59 -43.64
N PRO A 730 41.58 -47.52 -44.59
CA PRO A 730 41.12 -48.90 -44.47
C PRO A 730 42.22 -49.96 -44.25
N ARG A 731 41.78 -51.10 -43.71
CA ARG A 731 42.52 -52.35 -43.39
C ARG A 731 43.39 -52.28 -42.14
#